data_AF-A0A6N1MK66-F1
#
_entry.id   AF-A0A6N1MK66-F1
#
_cell.length_a   1.000
_cell.length_b   1.000
_cell.length_c   1.000
_cell.angle_alpha   90.00
_cell.angle_beta   90.00
_cell.angle_gamma   90.00
#
_symmetry.space_group_name_H-M   'P 1'
#
loop_
_entity.id
_entity.type
_entity.pdbx_description
1 polymer ?
#
loop_
_entity_poly.entity_id
_entity_poly.type
_entity_poly.pdbx_seq_one_letter_code
_entity_poly.pdbx_strand_id
1 'polypeptide(L)'
;MAAGRNELRMIWLITLLIAGISAWYLGYQIVTYLCGLGFIFSVMQYVTAVEAPLNQLAAQQQMSLERNSKVPLYISSITAIVGGLAELDWLMGIGITTWVFFLLRWLQRLEGRLIQLQSQSHSANPLQRSPDRSDSVPFVKTESAQEVNDSPHLVDQLQRWLFQGNPVLKVAISILVIGIILLLRFATEHWQLSLAAKLGLVALASGCIAGLGYRLVQKNRSFALALEGLGLGSLFLTLFFAYYNLVIPTLPLATLLFLIILAITLYLSLKQESIELALMALLIAYLAPFTLPTRDASAVELISYYLLINIGVAVLSSFRPWKILNQIAFLVTGAVGGIYSLIHGYTYERYAMTALILAHSALFIWLGFRFSQLLARQDLSRFQLKPVLDLALIFAAPITAYIFLYLIHFNQPNQKLWQAGLSLFFALVFAACWTLLRRKQTILLISQSYLSLMLIFLALVPPILLTEQWSVIGWAVEGVLIYLWALEKNVRVAHYLSMGLLLMAGFSSLYYLVEINPTPRIIFWILSLCYVAVVVISQLKKQYQQQMNSLSVSFLSSLSVAASLMLFALLEDEFPSQHAYVLSLFIITLGYVMFNEMILRKNQEWSWLLPKWSGISPLLVIAAILTLDRSQNAVIVWNSDLERGVSALSTILLAILWLRPLAGLQLSKEWMSFGVFSSLALASLCLIPNMPYLSMVILPLLFCLWCYRQDVQSGWQQLWQTKSCLLLMATWLVCSQLFSQQAFQYYWLPILNPFDLISIAMFASFIWMLLQQIKVGRDKGMIAVLMVLSLLWLSSYIVLRALHVYLQTPFNELALWSNATVQLSLTILWVLLAWITMWTATLKKLKLMWILGGSILVIVTLKLVLFDLSHIGTLTRVISFLLAGGVMLLIAYIAPMPEREL
;
A
#
# COMPACT_ATOMS: atom_id res chain seq x y z
N MET A 1 -15.75 -25.71 12.27
CA MET A 1 -14.57 -25.54 11.38
C MET A 1 -14.08 -24.08 11.26
N ALA A 2 -14.90 -23.04 11.47
CA ALA A 2 -14.44 -21.64 11.38
C ALA A 2 -13.54 -21.18 12.57
N ALA A 3 -13.80 -21.67 13.78
CA ALA A 3 -13.04 -21.28 14.99
C ALA A 3 -11.55 -21.70 14.94
N GLY A 4 -11.26 -22.96 14.61
CA GLY A 4 -9.88 -23.44 14.53
C GLY A 4 -9.04 -22.79 13.41
N ARG A 5 -9.69 -22.24 12.36
CA ARG A 5 -9.01 -21.50 11.29
C ARG A 5 -8.61 -20.09 11.71
N ASN A 6 -9.30 -19.50 12.70
CA ASN A 6 -8.95 -18.20 13.27
C ASN A 6 -7.85 -18.32 14.33
N GLU A 7 -7.83 -19.41 15.09
CA GLU A 7 -6.76 -19.71 16.06
C GLU A 7 -5.39 -19.92 15.38
N LEU A 8 -5.35 -20.71 14.31
CA LEU A 8 -4.15 -20.90 13.48
C LEU A 8 -3.57 -19.58 12.94
N ARG A 9 -4.43 -18.65 12.54
CA ARG A 9 -4.03 -17.32 12.03
C ARG A 9 -3.47 -16.42 13.13
N MET A 10 -4.05 -16.48 14.32
CA MET A 10 -3.58 -15.72 15.48
C MET A 10 -2.22 -16.23 15.96
N ILE A 11 -2.03 -17.55 16.00
CA ILE A 11 -0.74 -18.18 16.32
C ILE A 11 0.32 -17.74 15.30
N TRP A 12 0.00 -17.76 14.00
CA TRP A 12 0.90 -17.30 12.94
C TRP A 12 1.30 -15.82 13.10
N LEU A 13 0.34 -14.92 13.40
CA LEU A 13 0.62 -13.50 13.66
C LEU A 13 1.54 -13.29 14.85
N ILE A 14 1.28 -13.99 15.95
CA ILE A 14 2.11 -13.94 17.16
C ILE A 14 3.53 -14.45 16.86
N THR A 15 3.64 -15.52 16.06
CA THR A 15 4.93 -16.09 15.67
C THR A 15 5.74 -15.11 14.82
N LEU A 16 5.11 -14.43 13.85
CA LEU A 16 5.75 -13.39 13.04
C LEU A 16 6.19 -12.18 13.87
N LEU A 17 5.39 -11.79 14.85
CA LEU A 17 5.73 -10.69 15.76
C LEU A 17 6.96 -11.05 16.61
N ILE A 18 6.96 -12.24 17.22
CA ILE A 18 8.07 -12.73 18.05
C ILE A 18 9.33 -12.88 17.20
N ALA A 19 9.24 -13.48 16.01
CA ALA A 19 10.36 -13.65 15.10
C ALA A 19 10.92 -12.31 14.62
N GLY A 20 10.07 -11.34 14.29
CA GLY A 20 10.48 -10.01 13.86
C GLY A 20 11.17 -9.21 14.96
N ILE A 21 10.61 -9.22 16.18
CA ILE A 21 11.21 -8.54 17.34
C ILE A 21 12.54 -9.20 17.72
N SER A 22 12.61 -10.53 17.66
CA SER A 22 13.85 -11.27 17.96
C SER A 22 14.93 -10.99 16.90
N ALA A 23 14.56 -10.93 15.62
CA ALA A 23 15.47 -10.58 14.53
C ALA A 23 15.99 -9.14 14.66
N TRP A 24 15.13 -8.21 15.09
CA TRP A 24 15.50 -6.81 15.30
C TRP A 24 16.53 -6.69 16.43
N TYR A 25 16.25 -7.36 17.54
CA TYR A 25 17.14 -7.41 18.69
C TYR A 25 18.52 -8.02 18.36
N LEU A 26 18.56 -9.00 17.46
CA LEU A 26 19.77 -9.67 17.02
C LEU A 26 20.52 -8.94 15.87
N GLY A 27 20.06 -7.77 15.45
CA GLY A 27 20.69 -6.99 14.37
C GLY A 27 20.43 -7.53 12.95
N TYR A 28 19.52 -8.48 12.78
CA TYR A 28 19.13 -9.02 11.47
C TYR A 28 17.99 -8.18 10.86
N GLN A 29 18.35 -7.02 10.32
CA GLN A 29 17.39 -6.06 9.75
C GLN A 29 16.51 -6.68 8.65
N ILE A 30 17.09 -7.48 7.75
CA ILE A 30 16.35 -8.12 6.64
C ILE A 30 15.25 -9.05 7.16
N VAL A 31 15.55 -9.87 8.18
CA VAL A 31 14.59 -10.81 8.77
C VAL A 31 13.50 -10.06 9.54
N THR A 32 13.86 -8.96 10.20
CA THR A 32 12.91 -8.04 10.85
C THR A 32 11.90 -7.50 9.84
N TYR A 33 12.39 -6.98 8.71
CA TYR A 33 11.53 -6.42 7.67
C TYR A 33 10.67 -7.50 7.00
N LEU A 34 11.20 -8.70 6.76
CA LEU A 34 10.43 -9.83 6.24
C LEU A 34 9.33 -10.30 7.19
N CYS A 35 9.62 -10.39 8.50
CA CYS A 35 8.62 -10.69 9.52
C CYS A 35 7.58 -9.59 9.64
N GLY A 36 7.97 -8.31 9.57
CA GLY A 36 7.07 -7.17 9.52
C GLY A 36 6.15 -7.20 8.29
N LEU A 37 6.68 -7.53 7.12
CA LEU A 37 5.93 -7.75 5.89
C LEU A 37 4.93 -8.89 6.04
N GLY A 38 5.40 -10.05 6.53
CA GLY A 38 4.56 -11.21 6.81
C GLY A 38 3.43 -10.87 7.79
N PHE A 39 3.72 -10.07 8.82
CA PHE A 39 2.74 -9.62 9.81
C PHE A 39 1.68 -8.75 9.15
N ILE A 40 2.08 -7.72 8.40
CA ILE A 40 1.16 -6.83 7.68
C ILE A 40 0.25 -7.62 6.73
N PHE A 41 0.82 -8.50 5.89
CA PHE A 41 0.03 -9.34 4.98
C PHE A 41 -0.95 -10.25 5.73
N SER A 42 -0.51 -10.82 6.85
CA SER A 42 -1.34 -11.69 7.68
C SER A 42 -2.49 -10.92 8.34
N VAL A 43 -2.25 -9.69 8.84
CA VAL A 43 -3.30 -8.80 9.35
C VAL A 43 -4.28 -8.46 8.23
N MET A 44 -3.82 -8.14 7.02
CA MET A 44 -4.70 -7.84 5.88
C MET A 44 -5.55 -9.04 5.45
N GLN A 45 -5.00 -10.25 5.54
CA GLN A 45 -5.75 -11.47 5.28
C GLN A 45 -6.80 -11.72 6.38
N TYR A 46 -6.45 -11.45 7.64
CA TYR A 46 -7.37 -11.55 8.78
C TYR A 46 -8.52 -10.54 8.65
N VAL A 47 -8.21 -9.28 8.35
CA VAL A 47 -9.16 -8.22 8.00
C VAL A 47 -10.15 -8.70 6.95
N THR A 48 -9.66 -9.37 5.90
CA THR A 48 -10.50 -9.92 4.83
C THR A 48 -11.38 -11.08 5.30
N ALA A 49 -10.85 -11.93 6.19
CA ALA A 49 -11.59 -13.05 6.74
C ALA A 49 -12.70 -12.64 7.71
N VAL A 50 -12.52 -11.53 8.46
CA VAL A 50 -13.56 -10.98 9.36
C VAL A 50 -14.67 -10.29 8.56
N GLU A 51 -14.34 -9.65 7.45
CA GLU A 51 -15.30 -8.94 6.59
C GLU A 51 -16.16 -9.88 5.74
N ALA A 52 -15.63 -11.02 5.31
CA ALA A 52 -16.33 -11.94 4.39
C ALA A 52 -17.66 -12.51 4.93
N PRO A 53 -17.76 -12.98 6.19
CA PRO A 53 -19.03 -13.44 6.77
C PRO A 53 -20.07 -12.33 6.86
N LEU A 54 -19.66 -11.10 7.22
CA LEU A 54 -20.54 -9.93 7.28
C LEU A 54 -21.15 -9.62 5.92
N ASN A 55 -20.34 -9.65 4.87
CA ASN A 55 -20.81 -9.40 3.51
C ASN A 55 -21.73 -10.52 3.01
N GLN A 56 -21.50 -11.77 3.41
CA GLN A 56 -22.38 -12.89 3.11
C GLN A 56 -23.74 -12.76 3.82
N LEU A 57 -23.74 -12.39 5.11
CA LEU A 57 -24.97 -12.14 5.87
C LEU A 57 -25.77 -10.96 5.29
N ALA A 58 -25.09 -9.88 4.91
CA ALA A 58 -25.72 -8.74 4.25
C ALA A 58 -26.29 -9.10 2.87
N ALA A 59 -25.58 -9.92 2.08
CA ALA A 59 -26.07 -10.41 0.79
C ALA A 59 -27.28 -11.33 0.94
N GLN A 60 -27.31 -12.17 1.97
CA GLN A 60 -28.47 -13.02 2.31
C GLN A 60 -29.69 -12.17 2.70
N GLN A 61 -29.48 -11.03 3.37
CA GLN A 61 -30.54 -10.09 3.75
C GLN A 61 -30.85 -9.03 2.67
N GLN A 62 -30.34 -9.19 1.44
CA GLN A 62 -30.49 -8.22 0.34
C GLN A 62 -30.10 -6.77 0.71
N MET A 63 -29.15 -6.60 1.61
CA MET A 63 -28.67 -5.28 2.03
C MET A 63 -27.47 -4.81 1.21
N SER A 64 -27.51 -3.54 0.79
CA SER A 64 -26.36 -2.87 0.17
C SER A 64 -25.51 -2.18 1.24
N LEU A 65 -24.48 -2.88 1.73
CA LEU A 65 -23.46 -2.27 2.60
C LEU A 65 -22.41 -1.53 1.75
N GLU A 66 -22.08 -0.29 2.12
CA GLU A 66 -21.01 0.49 1.50
C GLU A 66 -19.67 -0.26 1.62
N ARG A 67 -18.85 -0.40 0.57
CA ARG A 67 -17.64 -1.27 0.62
C ARG A 67 -16.49 -0.59 1.40
N ASN A 68 -15.86 -1.28 2.36
CA ASN A 68 -14.74 -0.68 3.10
C ASN A 68 -13.44 -0.84 2.28
N SER A 69 -12.79 0.28 1.93
CA SER A 69 -11.54 0.24 1.17
C SER A 69 -10.35 -0.09 2.08
N LYS A 70 -9.56 -1.10 1.68
CA LYS A 70 -8.30 -1.49 2.35
C LYS A 70 -7.09 -0.73 1.81
N VAL A 71 -7.26 0.05 0.74
CA VAL A 71 -6.17 0.78 0.06
C VAL A 71 -5.34 1.66 1.01
N PRO A 72 -5.93 2.41 1.96
CA PRO A 72 -5.14 3.22 2.89
C PRO A 72 -4.22 2.41 3.83
N LEU A 73 -4.64 1.20 4.21
CA LEU A 73 -3.82 0.27 4.99
C LEU A 73 -2.63 -0.23 4.17
N TYR A 74 -2.82 -0.52 2.88
CA TYR A 74 -1.72 -0.91 2.00
C TYR A 74 -0.75 0.25 1.77
N ILE A 75 -1.24 1.47 1.51
CA ILE A 75 -0.37 2.63 1.30
C ILE A 75 0.48 2.90 2.55
N SER A 76 -0.13 2.96 3.73
CA SER A 76 0.59 3.20 4.99
C SER A 76 1.61 2.10 5.32
N SER A 77 1.28 0.84 5.00
CA SER A 77 2.22 -0.27 5.11
C SER A 77 3.44 -0.07 4.20
N ILE A 78 3.22 0.30 2.94
CA ILE A 78 4.28 0.56 1.97
C ILE A 78 5.13 1.74 2.44
N THR A 79 4.52 2.83 2.92
CA THR A 79 5.24 3.99 3.44
C THR A 79 6.12 3.62 4.64
N ALA A 80 5.62 2.79 5.56
CA ALA A 80 6.41 2.31 6.70
C ALA A 80 7.62 1.47 6.24
N ILE A 81 7.42 0.60 5.25
CA ILE A 81 8.47 -0.27 4.71
C ILE A 81 9.51 0.55 3.95
N VAL A 82 9.09 1.46 3.06
CA VAL A 82 9.99 2.34 2.31
C VAL A 82 10.79 3.22 3.26
N GLY A 83 10.14 3.76 4.30
CA GLY A 83 10.83 4.49 5.37
C GLY A 83 11.88 3.65 6.08
N GLY A 84 11.56 2.41 6.44
CA GLY A 84 12.50 1.49 7.07
C GLY A 84 13.67 1.08 6.17
N LEU A 85 13.42 0.79 4.88
CA LEU A 85 14.45 0.39 3.92
C LEU A 85 15.36 1.56 3.48
N ALA A 86 14.84 2.78 3.49
CA ALA A 86 15.59 3.98 3.14
C ALA A 86 16.29 4.63 4.35
N GLU A 87 16.26 3.99 5.53
CA GLU A 87 16.80 4.54 6.79
C GLU A 87 16.19 5.91 7.17
N LEU A 88 14.95 6.17 6.72
CA LEU A 88 14.20 7.39 7.03
C LEU A 88 13.26 7.14 8.21
N ASP A 89 13.79 7.24 9.43
CA ASP A 89 13.06 6.98 10.68
C ASP A 89 11.75 7.78 10.80
N TRP A 90 11.75 9.03 10.34
CA TRP A 90 10.57 9.89 10.34
C TRP A 90 9.47 9.35 9.40
N LEU A 91 9.85 8.83 8.23
CA LEU A 91 8.92 8.29 7.23
C LEU A 91 8.34 6.96 7.71
N MET A 92 9.18 6.12 8.34
CA MET A 92 8.73 4.89 9.00
C MET A 92 7.71 5.19 10.09
N GLY A 93 7.99 6.18 10.95
CA GLY A 93 7.08 6.62 12.01
C GLY A 93 5.73 7.11 11.47
N ILE A 94 5.73 7.92 10.41
CA ILE A 94 4.50 8.36 9.73
C ILE A 94 3.74 7.16 9.15
N GLY A 95 4.43 6.22 8.51
CA GLY A 95 3.81 5.02 7.95
C GLY A 95 3.10 4.19 9.01
N ILE A 96 3.77 3.89 10.12
CA ILE A 96 3.22 3.08 11.23
C ILE A 96 2.02 3.78 11.88
N THR A 97 2.15 5.07 12.21
CA THR A 97 1.06 5.84 12.83
C THR A 97 -0.17 5.92 11.94
N THR A 98 0.04 6.16 10.65
CA THR A 98 -1.02 6.18 9.63
C THR A 98 -1.68 4.81 9.49
N TRP A 99 -0.89 3.73 9.58
CA TRP A 99 -1.40 2.36 9.53
C TRP A 99 -2.30 2.02 10.71
N VAL A 100 -1.86 2.33 11.93
CA VAL A 100 -2.64 2.12 13.15
C VAL A 100 -3.95 2.91 13.09
N PHE A 101 -3.88 4.18 12.67
CA PHE A 101 -5.07 5.02 12.50
C PHE A 101 -6.08 4.41 11.52
N PHE A 102 -5.64 3.98 10.34
CA PHE A 102 -6.54 3.37 9.36
C PHE A 102 -7.07 2.00 9.80
N LEU A 103 -6.30 1.23 10.58
CA LEU A 103 -6.73 -0.06 11.12
C LEU A 103 -7.86 0.13 12.14
N LEU A 104 -7.66 1.04 13.11
CA LEU A 104 -8.68 1.35 14.12
C LEU A 104 -9.95 1.89 13.47
N ARG A 105 -9.81 2.75 12.45
CA ARG A 105 -10.95 3.25 11.69
C ARG A 105 -11.66 2.16 10.91
N TRP A 106 -10.91 1.22 10.34
CA TRP A 106 -11.48 0.07 9.64
C TRP A 106 -12.28 -0.81 10.62
N LEU A 107 -11.76 -1.04 11.84
CA LEU A 107 -12.46 -1.75 12.92
C LEU A 107 -13.74 -1.02 13.36
N GLN A 108 -13.69 0.28 13.60
CA GLN A 108 -14.86 1.09 13.97
C GLN A 108 -15.97 1.01 12.91
N ARG A 109 -15.61 1.02 11.62
CA ARG A 109 -16.59 0.86 10.53
C ARG A 109 -17.21 -0.54 10.51
N LEU A 110 -16.45 -1.58 10.83
CA LEU A 110 -16.99 -2.93 10.94
C LEU A 110 -17.96 -3.05 12.14
N GLU A 111 -17.58 -2.49 13.28
CA GLU A 111 -18.43 -2.43 14.47
C GLU A 111 -19.77 -1.74 14.15
N GLY A 112 -19.73 -0.58 13.49
CA GLY A 112 -20.94 0.12 13.05
C GLY A 112 -21.84 -0.73 12.15
N ARG A 113 -21.26 -1.55 11.25
CA ARG A 113 -22.04 -2.48 10.40
C ARG A 113 -22.63 -3.65 11.16
N LEU A 114 -21.90 -4.19 12.13
CA LEU A 114 -22.39 -5.24 13.01
C LEU A 114 -23.59 -4.75 13.81
N ILE A 115 -23.49 -3.55 14.38
CA ILE A 115 -24.60 -2.91 15.11
C ILE A 115 -25.78 -2.67 14.17
N GLN A 116 -25.55 -2.22 12.94
CA GLN A 116 -26.62 -2.02 11.95
C GLN A 116 -27.34 -3.34 11.59
N LEU A 117 -26.57 -4.42 11.36
CA LEU A 117 -27.11 -5.77 11.12
C LEU A 117 -27.91 -6.31 12.32
N GLN A 118 -27.41 -6.12 13.54
CA GLN A 118 -28.09 -6.56 14.77
C GLN A 118 -29.38 -5.76 15.03
N SER A 119 -29.35 -4.44 14.86
CA SER A 119 -30.51 -3.58 15.12
C SER A 119 -31.70 -3.89 14.20
N GLN A 120 -31.47 -4.22 12.93
CA GLN A 120 -32.55 -4.61 12.00
C GLN A 120 -32.93 -6.08 12.11
N SER A 121 -32.02 -6.97 12.51
CA SER A 121 -32.36 -8.35 12.90
C SER A 121 -33.40 -8.39 14.03
N HIS A 122 -33.30 -7.49 15.01
CA HIS A 122 -34.30 -7.36 16.08
C HIS A 122 -35.62 -6.73 15.60
N SER A 123 -35.58 -5.90 14.55
CA SER A 123 -36.78 -5.29 13.95
C SER A 123 -37.57 -6.27 13.07
N ALA A 124 -36.94 -7.37 12.61
CA ALA A 124 -37.53 -8.38 11.73
C ALA A 124 -38.27 -9.51 12.47
N ASN A 125 -38.50 -9.40 13.79
CA ASN A 125 -39.28 -10.34 14.58
C ASN A 125 -40.69 -9.77 14.82
N PRO A 126 -41.71 -10.07 13.99
CA PRO A 126 -43.03 -9.47 14.11
C PRO A 126 -43.88 -10.32 15.07
N LEU A 127 -43.75 -10.07 16.37
CA LEU A 127 -44.81 -10.41 17.32
C LEU A 127 -45.87 -9.31 17.31
N GLN A 128 -46.64 -9.26 16.21
CA GLN A 128 -47.97 -8.64 16.15
C GLN A 128 -48.66 -9.14 14.88
N ARG A 129 -49.14 -10.38 14.92
CA ARG A 129 -50.25 -10.83 14.07
C ARG A 129 -51.52 -10.78 14.89
N SER A 130 -52.46 -9.97 14.42
CA SER A 130 -53.84 -9.87 14.89
C SER A 130 -54.53 -11.23 14.89
N PRO A 131 -55.55 -11.45 15.74
CA PRO A 131 -56.16 -12.75 15.93
C PRO A 131 -57.19 -13.00 14.83
N ASP A 132 -57.05 -14.07 14.05
CA ASP A 132 -58.25 -14.79 13.61
C ASP A 132 -57.99 -16.23 13.14
N ARG A 133 -58.89 -17.09 13.61
CA ARG A 133 -59.26 -18.46 13.18
C ARG A 133 -58.36 -19.66 13.56
N SER A 134 -58.89 -20.35 14.56
CA SER A 134 -58.94 -21.79 14.84
C SER A 134 -58.42 -22.74 13.74
N ASP A 135 -57.52 -23.66 14.11
CA ASP A 135 -57.88 -25.08 14.30
C ASP A 135 -56.75 -25.87 14.99
N SER A 136 -57.19 -26.93 15.67
CA SER A 136 -56.56 -27.79 16.67
C SER A 136 -55.34 -28.62 16.23
N VAL A 137 -54.43 -28.91 17.20
CA VAL A 137 -54.00 -30.26 17.69
C VAL A 137 -52.68 -30.11 18.49
N PRO A 138 -52.46 -30.86 19.59
CA PRO A 138 -51.49 -30.51 20.64
C PRO A 138 -50.11 -31.10 20.37
N PHE A 139 -49.05 -30.33 20.63
CA PHE A 139 -47.70 -30.88 20.78
C PHE A 139 -47.17 -30.65 22.20
N VAL A 140 -46.69 -31.77 22.72
CA VAL A 140 -46.17 -32.06 24.05
C VAL A 140 -45.07 -31.05 24.47
N LYS A 141 -45.15 -30.58 25.72
CA LYS A 141 -44.04 -29.96 26.45
C LYS A 141 -42.89 -30.97 26.59
N THR A 142 -41.70 -30.59 26.15
CA THR A 142 -40.48 -31.10 26.78
C THR A 142 -39.54 -29.94 27.00
N GLU A 143 -39.23 -29.73 28.26
CA GLU A 143 -38.30 -28.73 28.77
C GLU A 143 -36.89 -29.00 28.24
N SER A 144 -36.26 -27.96 27.73
CA SER A 144 -34.83 -27.73 27.95
C SER A 144 -34.65 -26.23 28.14
N ALA A 145 -34.85 -25.77 29.37
CA ALA A 145 -34.33 -24.50 29.82
C ALA A 145 -32.79 -24.57 29.74
N GLN A 146 -32.22 -23.88 28.75
CA GLN A 146 -30.90 -23.29 28.89
C GLN A 146 -31.10 -21.79 28.84
N GLU A 147 -31.16 -21.20 30.04
CA GLU A 147 -30.98 -19.78 30.27
C GLU A 147 -29.69 -19.34 29.56
N VAL A 148 -29.83 -18.54 28.49
CA VAL A 148 -28.71 -17.77 27.96
C VAL A 148 -28.49 -16.64 28.94
N ASN A 149 -27.50 -16.85 29.80
CA ASN A 149 -26.99 -15.87 30.74
C ASN A 149 -26.55 -14.62 29.97
N ASP A 150 -27.33 -13.54 30.05
CA ASP A 150 -26.95 -12.19 29.62
C ASP A 150 -25.91 -11.63 30.61
N SER A 151 -24.67 -12.13 30.53
CA SER A 151 -23.55 -11.41 31.09
C SER A 151 -23.17 -10.27 30.13
N PRO A 152 -23.17 -9.00 30.55
CA PRO A 152 -22.82 -7.89 29.68
C PRO A 152 -21.40 -8.11 29.14
N HIS A 153 -21.22 -7.98 27.83
CA HIS A 153 -19.92 -8.07 27.18
C HIS A 153 -18.93 -7.12 27.88
N LEU A 154 -17.71 -7.60 28.17
CA LEU A 154 -16.59 -6.79 28.68
C LEU A 154 -16.37 -5.52 27.84
N VAL A 155 -16.70 -5.56 26.55
CA VAL A 155 -16.64 -4.42 25.63
C VAL A 155 -17.71 -3.39 25.94
N ASP A 156 -18.95 -3.79 26.25
CA ASP A 156 -20.02 -2.86 26.66
C ASP A 156 -19.74 -2.26 28.05
N GLN A 157 -19.19 -3.06 28.97
CA GLN A 157 -18.72 -2.57 30.25
C GLN A 157 -17.52 -1.63 30.10
N LEU A 158 -16.57 -1.93 29.21
CA LEU A 158 -15.45 -1.06 28.87
C LEU A 158 -15.90 0.21 28.14
N GLN A 159 -16.88 0.15 27.24
CA GLN A 159 -17.41 1.32 26.52
C GLN A 159 -18.17 2.24 27.48
N ARG A 160 -19.01 1.68 28.36
CA ARG A 160 -19.65 2.44 29.44
C ARG A 160 -18.62 3.00 30.41
N TRP A 161 -17.60 2.22 30.78
CA TRP A 161 -16.53 2.66 31.66
C TRP A 161 -15.56 3.65 31.01
N LEU A 162 -15.33 3.64 29.69
CA LEU A 162 -14.49 4.62 28.99
C LEU A 162 -15.25 5.94 28.79
N PHE A 163 -16.51 5.86 28.35
CA PHE A 163 -17.25 7.01 27.82
C PHE A 163 -18.34 7.58 28.75
N GLN A 164 -18.73 6.92 29.84
CA GLN A 164 -19.52 7.53 30.91
C GLN A 164 -18.61 7.92 32.10
N GLY A 165 -18.73 9.15 32.57
CA GLY A 165 -17.91 9.75 33.64
C GLY A 165 -16.81 10.69 33.13
N ASN A 166 -16.19 11.44 34.05
CA ASN A 166 -15.26 12.53 33.75
C ASN A 166 -13.98 12.01 33.04
N PRO A 167 -13.77 12.29 31.74
CA PRO A 167 -12.64 11.76 30.96
C PRO A 167 -11.28 12.25 31.49
N VAL A 168 -11.25 13.39 32.18
CA VAL A 168 -10.04 13.97 32.78
C VAL A 168 -9.47 13.09 33.90
N LEU A 169 -10.33 12.46 34.71
CA LEU A 169 -9.94 11.59 35.83
C LEU A 169 -9.23 10.31 35.36
N LYS A 170 -9.63 9.79 34.19
CA LYS A 170 -9.12 8.51 33.65
C LYS A 170 -7.74 8.66 33.02
N VAL A 171 -7.44 9.86 32.48
CA VAL A 171 -6.11 10.20 31.98
C VAL A 171 -5.09 10.27 33.13
N ALA A 172 -5.49 10.79 34.30
CA ALA A 172 -4.63 10.85 35.49
C ALA A 172 -4.21 9.45 36.02
N ILE A 173 -5.11 8.47 36.01
CA ILE A 173 -4.84 7.08 36.45
C ILE A 173 -3.89 6.37 35.49
N SER A 174 -3.99 6.65 34.19
CA SER A 174 -3.14 6.02 33.17
C SER A 174 -1.66 6.41 33.31
N ILE A 175 -1.39 7.65 33.74
CA ILE A 175 -0.03 8.15 33.97
C ILE A 175 0.63 7.43 35.17
N LEU A 176 -0.14 7.08 36.20
CA LEU A 176 0.35 6.37 37.39
C LEU A 176 0.79 4.93 37.08
N VAL A 177 0.07 4.23 36.20
CA VAL A 177 0.34 2.83 35.81
C VAL A 177 1.64 2.71 35.01
N ILE A 178 1.98 3.71 34.21
CA ILE A 178 3.24 3.75 33.44
C ILE A 178 4.47 3.78 34.38
N GLY A 179 4.36 4.43 35.55
CA GLY A 179 5.41 4.41 36.57
C GLY A 179 5.71 3.02 37.16
N ILE A 180 4.72 2.13 37.21
CA ILE A 180 4.83 0.77 37.78
C ILE A 180 5.47 -0.21 36.78
N ILE A 181 5.19 -0.05 35.50
CA ILE A 181 5.73 -0.90 34.42
C ILE A 181 7.26 -0.76 34.30
N LEU A 182 7.78 0.45 34.53
CA LEU A 182 9.22 0.72 34.51
C LEU A 182 9.97 0.01 35.66
N LEU A 183 9.28 -0.25 36.78
CA LEU A 183 9.82 -0.97 37.94
C LEU A 183 9.94 -2.49 37.69
N LEU A 184 9.01 -3.07 36.91
CA LEU A 184 8.98 -4.49 36.57
C LEU A 184 10.02 -4.89 35.52
N ARG A 185 10.35 -3.97 34.61
CA ARG A 185 11.42 -4.15 33.60
C ARG A 185 12.80 -4.30 34.24
N PHE A 186 13.03 -3.65 35.39
CA PHE A 186 14.26 -3.75 36.17
C PHE A 186 14.45 -5.16 36.78
N ALA A 187 13.38 -5.80 37.24
CA ALA A 187 13.45 -7.11 37.89
C ALA A 187 13.77 -8.26 36.92
N THR A 188 13.50 -8.08 35.63
CA THR A 188 13.65 -9.11 34.60
C THR A 188 15.05 -9.15 33.98
N GLU A 189 15.83 -8.07 34.08
CA GLU A 189 17.19 -7.97 33.51
C GLU A 189 18.27 -8.71 34.34
N HIS A 190 17.93 -9.26 35.52
CA HIS A 190 18.92 -9.75 36.51
C HIS A 190 19.01 -11.28 36.74
N TRP A 191 18.32 -12.17 35.99
CA TRP A 191 18.36 -13.64 36.23
C TRP A 191 19.20 -14.42 35.18
N GLN A 192 20.31 -15.08 35.59
CA GLN A 192 21.29 -15.73 34.68
C GLN A 192 21.25 -17.28 34.69
N LEU A 193 20.79 -17.92 33.60
CA LEU A 193 20.91 -19.37 33.31
C LEU A 193 21.93 -19.63 32.19
N SER A 194 22.57 -20.82 32.14
CA SER A 194 23.56 -21.20 31.10
C SER A 194 22.92 -21.51 29.72
N LEU A 195 23.65 -21.28 28.62
CA LEU A 195 23.10 -21.33 27.25
C LEU A 195 22.70 -22.75 26.80
N ALA A 196 23.52 -23.76 27.09
CA ALA A 196 23.22 -25.15 26.72
C ALA A 196 21.98 -25.69 27.47
N ALA A 197 21.82 -25.35 28.76
CA ALA A 197 20.64 -25.72 29.54
C ALA A 197 19.36 -25.02 29.03
N LYS A 198 19.48 -23.75 28.62
CA LYS A 198 18.39 -23.01 27.96
C LYS A 198 17.95 -23.71 26.66
N LEU A 199 18.89 -24.04 25.77
CA LEU A 199 18.56 -24.68 24.49
C LEU A 199 18.05 -26.12 24.65
N GLY A 200 18.59 -26.88 25.62
CA GLY A 200 18.09 -28.22 25.95
C GLY A 200 16.66 -28.22 26.49
N LEU A 201 16.33 -27.27 27.37
CA LEU A 201 14.96 -27.08 27.87
C LEU A 201 13.99 -26.68 26.76
N VAL A 202 14.43 -25.79 25.85
CA VAL A 202 13.63 -25.40 24.69
C VAL A 202 13.40 -26.60 23.76
N ALA A 203 14.42 -27.40 23.46
CA ALA A 203 14.27 -28.59 22.62
C ALA A 203 13.27 -29.61 23.22
N LEU A 204 13.36 -29.87 24.53
CA LEU A 204 12.46 -30.77 25.23
C LEU A 204 11.02 -30.25 25.23
N ALA A 205 10.83 -28.96 25.55
CA ALA A 205 9.52 -28.33 25.50
C ALA A 205 8.91 -28.43 24.10
N SER A 206 9.69 -28.17 23.07
CA SER A 206 9.24 -28.21 21.67
C SER A 206 8.88 -29.62 21.20
N GLY A 207 9.63 -30.65 21.62
CA GLY A 207 9.29 -32.05 21.40
C GLY A 207 8.00 -32.47 22.11
N CYS A 208 7.82 -32.06 23.37
CA CYS A 208 6.58 -32.30 24.12
C CYS A 208 5.37 -31.63 23.46
N ILE A 209 5.52 -30.39 23.01
CA ILE A 209 4.50 -29.63 22.28
C ILE A 209 4.11 -30.36 20.98
N ALA A 210 5.09 -30.84 20.20
CA ALA A 210 4.82 -31.61 18.99
C ALA A 210 4.08 -32.94 19.29
N GLY A 211 4.50 -33.68 20.32
CA GLY A 211 3.84 -34.91 20.73
C GLY A 211 2.41 -34.71 21.27
N LEU A 212 2.17 -33.61 22.00
CA LEU A 212 0.83 -33.21 22.44
C LEU A 212 -0.05 -32.85 21.24
N GLY A 213 0.50 -32.15 20.24
CA GLY A 213 -0.16 -31.89 18.97
C GLY A 213 -0.64 -33.19 18.33
N TYR A 214 0.24 -34.18 18.16
CA TYR A 214 -0.10 -35.49 17.58
C TYR A 214 -1.23 -36.21 18.30
N ARG A 215 -1.21 -36.21 19.65
CA ARG A 215 -2.28 -36.84 20.45
C ARG A 215 -3.63 -36.12 20.31
N LEU A 216 -3.62 -34.81 20.10
CA LEU A 216 -4.82 -33.98 20.01
C LEU A 216 -5.47 -33.96 18.62
N VAL A 217 -4.84 -34.58 17.60
CA VAL A 217 -5.35 -34.61 16.21
C VAL A 217 -6.78 -35.15 16.13
N GLN A 218 -7.11 -36.16 16.95
CA GLN A 218 -8.46 -36.75 16.97
C GLN A 218 -9.52 -35.86 17.64
N LYS A 219 -9.11 -34.93 18.52
CA LYS A 219 -10.04 -34.04 19.25
C LYS A 219 -10.25 -32.71 18.54
N ASN A 220 -9.17 -32.06 18.10
CA ASN A 220 -9.22 -30.79 17.38
C ASN A 220 -8.08 -30.72 16.36
N ARG A 221 -8.36 -31.19 15.14
CA ARG A 221 -7.36 -31.33 14.07
C ARG A 221 -6.62 -30.03 13.75
N SER A 222 -7.30 -28.90 13.63
CA SER A 222 -6.64 -27.61 13.31
C SER A 222 -5.72 -27.12 14.43
N PHE A 223 -6.16 -27.24 15.68
CA PHE A 223 -5.34 -26.84 16.84
C PHE A 223 -4.14 -27.77 17.00
N ALA A 224 -4.35 -29.07 16.83
CA ALA A 224 -3.32 -30.09 16.88
C ALA A 224 -2.22 -29.85 15.83
N LEU A 225 -2.59 -29.57 14.58
CA LEU A 225 -1.65 -29.26 13.50
C LEU A 225 -0.87 -27.96 13.76
N ALA A 226 -1.51 -26.94 14.34
CA ALA A 226 -0.83 -25.72 14.76
C ALA A 226 0.24 -26.01 15.81
N LEU A 227 -0.10 -26.84 16.80
CA LEU A 227 0.76 -27.20 17.92
C LEU A 227 1.91 -28.10 17.46
N GLU A 228 1.64 -29.07 16.59
CA GLU A 228 2.68 -29.89 15.93
C GLU A 228 3.64 -29.04 15.12
N GLY A 229 3.11 -28.11 14.31
CA GLY A 229 3.90 -27.16 13.57
C GLY A 229 4.81 -26.36 14.51
N LEU A 230 4.24 -25.71 15.52
CA LEU A 230 5.00 -24.90 16.47
C LEU A 230 6.12 -25.69 17.17
N GLY A 231 5.85 -26.92 17.61
CA GLY A 231 6.85 -27.80 18.22
C GLY A 231 7.96 -28.18 17.25
N LEU A 232 7.64 -28.62 16.04
CA LEU A 232 8.63 -29.02 15.03
C LEU A 232 9.45 -27.83 14.52
N GLY A 233 8.83 -26.67 14.31
CA GLY A 233 9.51 -25.44 13.90
C GLY A 233 10.47 -24.94 14.96
N SER A 234 10.08 -24.99 16.23
CA SER A 234 10.97 -24.66 17.33
C SER A 234 12.12 -25.65 17.47
N LEU A 235 11.93 -26.95 17.20
CA LEU A 235 13.02 -27.92 17.14
C LEU A 235 14.04 -27.60 16.04
N PHE A 236 13.59 -27.22 14.84
CA PHE A 236 14.47 -26.80 13.76
C PHE A 236 15.29 -25.55 14.15
N LEU A 237 14.64 -24.55 14.74
CA LEU A 237 15.32 -23.33 15.19
C LEU A 237 16.33 -23.63 16.30
N THR A 238 15.97 -24.52 17.23
CA THR A 238 16.84 -24.92 18.35
C THR A 238 18.06 -25.68 17.86
N LEU A 239 17.88 -26.59 16.90
CA LEU A 239 18.98 -27.32 16.25
C LEU A 239 19.94 -26.35 15.55
N PHE A 240 19.39 -25.36 14.84
CA PHE A 240 20.18 -24.31 14.21
C PHE A 240 20.97 -23.48 15.24
N PHE A 241 20.32 -22.97 16.29
CA PHE A 241 20.98 -22.21 17.35
C PHE A 241 22.04 -23.03 18.09
N ALA A 242 21.82 -24.34 18.24
CA ALA A 242 22.78 -25.24 18.86
C ALA A 242 24.03 -25.43 17.99
N TYR A 243 23.89 -25.58 16.68
CA TYR A 243 25.03 -25.60 15.76
C TYR A 243 25.77 -24.26 15.74
N TYR A 244 25.04 -23.15 15.62
CA TYR A 244 25.61 -21.79 15.56
C TYR A 244 26.45 -21.45 16.80
N ASN A 245 25.94 -21.75 17.99
CA ASN A 245 26.63 -21.45 19.26
C ASN A 245 27.64 -22.56 19.65
N LEU A 246 28.04 -23.41 18.70
CA LEU A 246 29.02 -24.48 18.89
C LEU A 246 28.63 -25.51 19.97
N VAL A 247 27.34 -25.57 20.35
CA VAL A 247 26.79 -26.62 21.24
C VAL A 247 26.78 -27.95 20.48
N ILE A 248 26.51 -27.91 19.17
CA ILE A 248 26.69 -29.02 18.23
C ILE A 248 27.91 -28.69 17.35
N PRO A 249 29.06 -29.35 17.56
CA PRO A 249 30.32 -28.92 16.97
C PRO A 249 30.53 -29.34 15.51
N THR A 250 29.70 -30.23 14.95
CA THR A 250 29.93 -30.83 13.62
C THR A 250 28.76 -30.63 12.65
N LEU A 251 29.05 -30.11 11.45
CA LEU A 251 28.06 -29.90 10.38
C LEU A 251 27.34 -31.21 9.97
N PRO A 252 28.03 -32.36 9.78
CA PRO A 252 27.37 -33.62 9.41
C PRO A 252 26.31 -34.06 10.41
N LEU A 253 26.57 -33.89 11.71
CA LEU A 253 25.64 -34.24 12.79
C LEU A 253 24.42 -33.32 12.78
N ALA A 254 24.63 -32.01 12.59
CA ALA A 254 23.53 -31.05 12.46
C ALA A 254 22.66 -31.34 11.23
N THR A 255 23.26 -31.64 10.07
CA THR A 255 22.51 -32.04 8.86
C THR A 255 21.76 -33.35 9.04
N LEU A 256 22.33 -34.34 9.72
CA LEU A 256 21.67 -35.60 10.00
C LEU A 256 20.43 -35.40 10.89
N LEU A 257 20.56 -34.64 11.99
CA LEU A 257 19.44 -34.31 12.87
C LEU A 257 18.36 -33.50 12.12
N PHE A 258 18.76 -32.58 11.26
CA PHE A 258 17.84 -31.80 10.43
C PHE A 258 17.02 -32.69 9.49
N LEU A 259 17.68 -33.63 8.79
CA LEU A 259 17.01 -34.58 7.90
C LEU A 259 16.04 -35.50 8.66
N ILE A 260 16.39 -35.92 9.88
CA ILE A 260 15.50 -36.72 10.74
C ILE A 260 14.23 -35.94 11.08
N ILE A 261 14.37 -34.70 11.57
CA ILE A 261 13.21 -33.86 11.91
C ILE A 261 12.36 -33.58 10.67
N LEU A 262 12.98 -33.34 9.51
CA LEU A 262 12.30 -33.13 8.24
C LEU A 262 11.53 -34.36 7.78
N ALA A 263 12.14 -35.55 7.84
CA ALA A 263 11.49 -36.81 7.49
C ALA A 263 10.28 -37.11 8.38
N ILE A 264 10.41 -36.87 9.69
CA ILE A 264 9.29 -36.98 10.64
C ILE A 264 8.17 -36.02 10.27
N THR A 265 8.49 -34.76 9.96
CA THR A 265 7.51 -33.73 9.59
C THR A 265 6.76 -34.11 8.30
N LEU A 266 7.47 -34.59 7.28
CA LEU A 266 6.87 -35.03 6.01
C LEU A 266 6.01 -36.29 6.19
N TYR A 267 6.48 -37.25 7.00
CA TYR A 267 5.70 -38.44 7.33
C TYR A 267 4.39 -38.09 8.05
N LEU A 268 4.45 -37.20 9.05
CA LEU A 268 3.27 -36.73 9.76
C LEU A 268 2.32 -35.96 8.83
N SER A 269 2.85 -35.12 7.95
CA SER A 269 2.07 -34.41 6.94
C SER A 269 1.28 -35.36 6.02
N LEU A 270 1.94 -36.41 5.51
CA LEU A 270 1.30 -37.42 4.66
C LEU A 270 0.28 -38.25 5.43
N LYS A 271 0.64 -38.74 6.62
CA LYS A 271 -0.22 -39.58 7.47
C LYS A 271 -1.48 -38.85 7.91
N GLN A 272 -1.35 -37.56 8.23
CA GLN A 272 -2.45 -36.74 8.73
C GLN A 272 -3.16 -35.96 7.61
N GLU A 273 -2.78 -36.18 6.34
CA GLU A 273 -3.28 -35.44 5.17
C GLU A 273 -3.28 -33.91 5.37
N SER A 274 -2.25 -33.38 6.03
CA SER A 274 -2.15 -31.96 6.38
C SER A 274 -1.12 -31.24 5.53
N ILE A 275 -1.59 -30.25 4.76
CA ILE A 275 -0.73 -29.39 3.96
C ILE A 275 0.08 -28.40 4.83
N GLU A 276 -0.39 -28.08 6.04
CA GLU A 276 0.21 -27.08 6.92
C GLU A 276 1.61 -27.52 7.38
N LEU A 277 1.77 -28.80 7.73
CA LEU A 277 3.06 -29.38 8.12
C LEU A 277 4.05 -29.43 6.96
N ALA A 278 3.59 -29.81 5.75
CA ALA A 278 4.44 -29.81 4.55
C ALA A 278 4.88 -28.39 4.18
N LEU A 279 4.01 -27.40 4.31
CA LEU A 279 4.35 -26.00 4.05
C LEU A 279 5.41 -25.49 5.02
N MET A 280 5.30 -25.85 6.29
CA MET A 280 6.28 -25.45 7.29
C MET A 280 7.63 -26.11 7.07
N ALA A 281 7.64 -27.41 6.77
CA ALA A 281 8.84 -28.14 6.35
C ALA A 281 9.50 -27.50 5.12
N LEU A 282 8.71 -27.15 4.10
CA LEU A 282 9.20 -26.50 2.89
C LEU A 282 9.84 -25.13 3.19
N LEU A 283 9.18 -24.31 4.01
CA LEU A 283 9.67 -22.98 4.38
C LEU A 283 11.00 -23.06 5.14
N ILE A 284 11.11 -24.00 6.07
CA ILE A 284 12.34 -24.24 6.83
C ILE A 284 13.45 -24.76 5.92
N ALA A 285 13.15 -25.70 5.02
CA ALA A 285 14.13 -26.25 4.08
C ALA A 285 14.74 -25.17 3.17
N TYR A 286 13.92 -24.24 2.67
CA TYR A 286 14.40 -23.14 1.83
C TYR A 286 15.18 -22.06 2.59
N LEU A 287 14.82 -21.80 3.85
CA LEU A 287 15.50 -20.80 4.69
C LEU A 287 16.82 -21.30 5.28
N ALA A 288 16.99 -22.62 5.42
CA ALA A 288 18.16 -23.22 6.08
C ALA A 288 19.53 -22.73 5.56
N PRO A 289 19.77 -22.55 4.24
CA PRO A 289 21.04 -22.02 3.76
C PRO A 289 21.35 -20.60 4.24
N PHE A 290 20.33 -19.77 4.47
CA PHE A 290 20.50 -18.38 4.92
C PHE A 290 20.61 -18.25 6.43
N THR A 291 20.21 -19.28 7.17
CA THR A 291 20.44 -19.29 8.62
C THR A 291 21.90 -19.63 8.91
N LEU A 292 22.55 -20.48 8.11
CA LEU A 292 23.94 -20.89 8.35
C LEU A 292 24.93 -19.72 8.16
N PRO A 293 25.86 -19.50 9.12
CA PRO A 293 26.80 -18.37 9.08
C PRO A 293 27.93 -18.52 8.04
N THR A 294 28.07 -19.69 7.39
CA THR A 294 29.01 -19.89 6.29
C THR A 294 28.46 -19.22 5.04
N ARG A 295 28.94 -18.00 4.75
CA ARG A 295 28.44 -17.10 3.70
C ARG A 295 29.00 -17.37 2.29
N ASP A 296 29.74 -18.45 2.08
CA ASP A 296 30.51 -18.69 0.85
C ASP A 296 29.95 -19.81 -0.05
N ALA A 297 28.65 -20.14 0.06
CA ALA A 297 28.06 -21.15 -0.83
C ALA A 297 28.07 -20.64 -2.28
N SER A 298 28.59 -21.42 -3.22
CA SER A 298 28.54 -21.05 -4.63
C SER A 298 27.10 -20.99 -5.15
N ALA A 299 26.85 -20.24 -6.23
CA ALA A 299 25.54 -20.22 -6.86
C ALA A 299 25.12 -21.64 -7.32
N VAL A 300 26.10 -22.46 -7.75
CA VAL A 300 25.89 -23.88 -8.10
C VAL A 300 25.40 -24.69 -6.93
N GLU A 301 26.01 -24.54 -5.76
CA GLU A 301 25.61 -25.28 -4.57
C GLU A 301 24.19 -24.94 -4.12
N LEU A 302 23.85 -23.64 -4.05
CA LEU A 302 22.52 -23.21 -3.60
C LEU A 302 21.42 -23.69 -4.57
N ILE A 303 21.62 -23.50 -5.88
CA ILE A 303 20.64 -23.91 -6.88
C ILE A 303 20.52 -25.44 -6.94
N SER A 304 21.62 -26.17 -6.78
CA SER A 304 21.59 -27.65 -6.69
C SER A 304 20.84 -28.12 -5.45
N TYR A 305 21.05 -27.46 -4.31
CA TYR A 305 20.30 -27.73 -3.08
C TYR A 305 18.79 -27.46 -3.26
N TYR A 306 18.42 -26.36 -3.94
CA TYR A 306 17.02 -26.09 -4.26
C TYR A 306 16.43 -27.11 -5.22
N LEU A 307 17.20 -27.64 -6.17
CA LEU A 307 16.75 -28.74 -7.02
C LEU A 307 16.39 -29.96 -6.19
N LEU A 308 17.18 -30.30 -5.18
CA LEU A 308 16.91 -31.41 -4.27
C LEU A 308 15.62 -31.22 -3.48
N ILE A 309 15.40 -30.02 -2.92
CA ILE A 309 14.14 -29.68 -2.24
C ILE A 309 12.96 -29.80 -3.22
N ASN A 310 13.11 -29.25 -4.42
CA ASN A 310 12.09 -29.28 -5.46
C ASN A 310 11.76 -30.72 -5.91
N ILE A 311 12.74 -31.62 -5.98
CA ILE A 311 12.50 -33.04 -6.21
C ILE A 311 11.68 -33.63 -5.06
N GLY A 312 11.99 -33.29 -3.81
CA GLY A 312 11.19 -33.69 -2.65
C GLY A 312 9.73 -33.21 -2.75
N VAL A 313 9.53 -31.95 -3.14
CA VAL A 313 8.20 -31.38 -3.44
C VAL A 313 7.53 -32.16 -4.57
N ALA A 314 8.26 -32.50 -5.63
CA ALA A 314 7.73 -33.22 -6.79
C ALA A 314 7.28 -34.64 -6.43
N VAL A 315 8.05 -35.33 -5.59
CA VAL A 315 7.68 -36.64 -5.03
C VAL A 315 6.43 -36.51 -4.16
N LEU A 316 6.39 -35.54 -3.24
CA LEU A 316 5.24 -35.32 -2.36
C LEU A 316 3.96 -34.99 -3.15
N SER A 317 4.09 -34.11 -4.15
CA SER A 317 3.02 -33.68 -5.05
C SER A 317 2.53 -34.80 -5.98
N SER A 318 3.35 -35.84 -6.18
CA SER A 318 2.97 -37.04 -6.94
C SER A 318 2.06 -37.98 -6.15
N PHE A 319 2.14 -37.93 -4.81
CA PHE A 319 1.24 -38.67 -3.93
C PHE A 319 -0.05 -37.89 -3.63
N ARG A 320 0.04 -36.56 -3.49
CA ARG A 320 -1.11 -35.69 -3.23
C ARG A 320 -1.04 -34.40 -4.06
N PRO A 321 -2.13 -34.00 -4.75
CA PRO A 321 -2.11 -32.82 -5.64
C PRO A 321 -2.19 -31.50 -4.85
N TRP A 322 -1.17 -31.20 -4.04
CA TRP A 322 -1.08 -29.97 -3.26
C TRP A 322 -0.47 -28.83 -4.09
N LYS A 323 -1.32 -28.19 -4.89
CA LYS A 323 -0.96 -27.09 -5.80
C LYS A 323 -0.11 -25.99 -5.15
N ILE A 324 -0.46 -25.57 -3.94
CA ILE A 324 0.19 -24.43 -3.27
C ILE A 324 1.69 -24.70 -2.99
N LEU A 325 2.06 -25.97 -2.79
CA LEU A 325 3.44 -26.38 -2.55
C LEU A 325 4.30 -26.16 -3.80
N ASN A 326 3.78 -26.53 -4.97
CA ASN A 326 4.45 -26.33 -6.26
C ASN A 326 4.62 -24.83 -6.56
N GLN A 327 3.61 -24.00 -6.26
CA GLN A 327 3.66 -22.55 -6.48
C GLN A 327 4.69 -21.86 -5.59
N ILE A 328 4.73 -22.22 -4.30
CA ILE A 328 5.73 -21.69 -3.36
C ILE A 328 7.14 -22.15 -3.76
N ALA A 329 7.30 -23.42 -4.11
CA ALA A 329 8.58 -23.96 -4.55
C ALA A 329 9.11 -23.26 -5.81
N PHE A 330 8.24 -23.03 -6.80
CA PHE A 330 8.55 -22.25 -7.99
C PHE A 330 8.94 -20.81 -7.65
N LEU A 331 8.14 -20.14 -6.82
CA LEU A 331 8.36 -18.73 -6.47
C LEU A 331 9.66 -18.55 -5.69
N VAL A 332 9.93 -19.36 -4.68
CA VAL A 332 11.17 -19.28 -3.89
C VAL A 332 12.37 -19.59 -4.75
N THR A 333 12.32 -20.64 -5.58
CA THR A 333 13.43 -20.99 -6.48
C THR A 333 13.71 -19.88 -7.49
N GLY A 334 12.66 -19.36 -8.14
CA GLY A 334 12.78 -18.31 -9.16
C GLY A 334 13.20 -16.97 -8.57
N ALA A 335 12.63 -16.56 -7.43
CA ALA A 335 12.95 -15.27 -6.82
C ALA A 335 14.27 -15.34 -6.03
N VAL A 336 14.34 -16.19 -5.01
CA VAL A 336 15.49 -16.24 -4.10
C VAL A 336 16.70 -16.86 -4.79
N GLY A 337 16.52 -18.02 -5.43
CA GLY A 337 17.59 -18.68 -6.18
C GLY A 337 18.06 -17.84 -7.36
N GLY A 338 17.12 -17.28 -8.13
CA GLY A 338 17.42 -16.41 -9.26
C GLY A 338 18.21 -15.15 -8.89
N ILE A 339 17.75 -14.39 -7.88
CA ILE A 339 18.47 -13.20 -7.40
C ILE A 339 19.86 -13.57 -6.88
N TYR A 340 19.97 -14.65 -6.10
CA TYR A 340 21.26 -15.09 -5.58
C TYR A 340 22.25 -15.44 -6.70
N SER A 341 21.78 -16.17 -7.73
CA SER A 341 22.57 -16.54 -8.90
C SER A 341 23.01 -15.33 -9.73
N LEU A 342 22.22 -14.25 -9.78
CA LEU A 342 22.60 -13.03 -10.50
C LEU A 342 23.68 -12.23 -9.75
N ILE A 343 23.68 -12.26 -8.42
CA ILE A 343 24.63 -11.53 -7.59
C ILE A 343 25.96 -12.30 -7.42
N HIS A 344 25.89 -13.62 -7.22
CA HIS A 344 27.04 -14.46 -6.86
C HIS A 344 27.49 -15.43 -7.97
N GLY A 345 26.87 -15.39 -9.15
CA GLY A 345 27.19 -16.29 -10.25
C GLY A 345 28.48 -15.92 -10.97
N TYR A 346 29.49 -16.78 -10.88
CA TYR A 346 30.75 -16.61 -11.61
C TYR A 346 30.70 -17.15 -13.04
N THR A 347 31.57 -16.64 -13.92
CA THR A 347 31.62 -17.00 -15.35
C THR A 347 31.96 -18.47 -15.59
N TYR A 348 32.78 -19.10 -14.74
CA TYR A 348 33.16 -20.52 -14.88
C TYR A 348 32.01 -21.48 -14.51
N GLU A 349 31.04 -21.03 -13.70
CA GLU A 349 29.88 -21.84 -13.26
C GLU A 349 28.71 -21.83 -14.25
N ARG A 350 28.82 -21.03 -15.31
CA ARG A 350 27.71 -20.70 -16.24
C ARG A 350 27.06 -21.91 -16.91
N TYR A 351 27.85 -22.90 -17.35
CA TYR A 351 27.30 -24.10 -17.99
C TYR A 351 26.57 -25.00 -16.98
N ALA A 352 27.08 -25.11 -15.75
CA ALA A 352 26.41 -25.82 -14.67
C ALA A 352 25.09 -25.12 -14.30
N MET A 353 25.10 -23.79 -14.20
CA MET A 353 23.88 -22.96 -14.02
C MET A 353 22.85 -23.20 -15.13
N THR A 354 23.29 -23.21 -16.39
CA THR A 354 22.41 -23.44 -17.54
C THR A 354 21.72 -24.80 -17.45
N ALA A 355 22.47 -25.86 -17.13
CA ALA A 355 21.93 -27.19 -16.94
C ALA A 355 20.94 -27.25 -15.76
N LEU A 356 21.27 -26.59 -14.64
CA LEU A 356 20.41 -26.54 -13.46
C LEU A 356 19.10 -25.76 -13.71
N ILE A 357 19.15 -24.64 -14.42
CA ILE A 357 17.95 -23.86 -14.78
C ILE A 357 17.03 -24.68 -15.69
N LEU A 358 17.61 -25.37 -16.69
CA LEU A 358 16.85 -26.28 -17.55
C LEU A 358 16.25 -27.45 -16.75
N ALA A 359 16.99 -28.02 -15.80
CA ALA A 359 16.51 -29.08 -14.93
C ALA A 359 15.31 -28.64 -14.06
N HIS A 360 15.39 -27.44 -13.45
CA HIS A 360 14.27 -26.86 -12.72
C HIS A 360 13.06 -26.61 -13.63
N SER A 361 13.28 -26.03 -14.81
CA SER A 361 12.21 -25.78 -15.77
C SER A 361 11.50 -27.08 -16.18
N ALA A 362 12.29 -28.11 -16.50
CA ALA A 362 11.77 -29.44 -16.83
C ALA A 362 10.97 -30.04 -15.66
N LEU A 363 11.46 -29.91 -14.42
CA LEU A 363 10.76 -30.39 -13.23
C LEU A 363 9.43 -29.68 -13.02
N PHE A 364 9.37 -28.35 -13.17
CA PHE A 364 8.13 -27.59 -12.98
C PHE A 364 7.12 -27.82 -14.12
N ILE A 365 7.59 -27.99 -15.37
CA ILE A 365 6.75 -28.41 -16.50
C ILE A 365 6.18 -29.81 -16.21
N TRP A 366 7.02 -30.73 -15.75
CA TRP A 366 6.60 -32.08 -15.35
C TRP A 366 5.59 -32.05 -14.19
N LEU A 367 5.81 -31.21 -13.17
CA LEU A 367 4.87 -31.01 -12.06
C LEU A 367 3.52 -30.50 -12.54
N GLY A 368 3.50 -29.50 -13.44
CA GLY A 368 2.28 -28.98 -14.04
C GLY A 368 1.51 -30.06 -14.80
N PHE A 369 2.21 -30.90 -15.56
CA PHE A 369 1.62 -32.05 -16.25
C PHE A 369 1.11 -33.12 -15.28
N ARG A 370 1.91 -33.52 -14.29
CA ARG A 370 1.56 -34.55 -13.31
C ARG A 370 0.35 -34.15 -12.47
N PHE A 371 0.31 -32.89 -12.03
CA PHE A 371 -0.83 -32.31 -11.35
C PHE A 371 -2.10 -32.40 -12.22
N SER A 372 -2.01 -32.03 -13.51
CA SER A 372 -3.12 -32.16 -14.45
C SER A 372 -3.60 -33.60 -14.63
N GLN A 373 -2.71 -34.59 -14.62
CA GLN A 373 -3.08 -36.01 -14.70
C GLN A 373 -3.80 -36.51 -13.45
N LEU A 374 -3.33 -36.11 -12.26
CA LEU A 374 -3.91 -36.52 -10.99
C LEU A 374 -5.33 -35.97 -10.83
N LEU A 375 -5.56 -34.72 -11.24
CA LEU A 375 -6.91 -34.14 -11.27
C LEU A 375 -7.84 -34.89 -12.24
N ALA A 376 -7.35 -35.18 -13.45
CA ALA A 376 -8.13 -35.89 -14.46
C ALA A 376 -8.58 -37.30 -14.00
N ARG A 377 -7.81 -37.94 -13.11
CA ARG A 377 -8.19 -39.23 -12.49
C ARG A 377 -9.23 -39.09 -11.38
N GLN A 378 -9.22 -37.99 -10.62
CA GLN A 378 -10.18 -37.75 -9.54
C GLN A 378 -11.55 -37.27 -10.08
N ASP A 379 -11.56 -36.46 -11.14
CA ASP A 379 -12.77 -35.88 -11.75
C ASP A 379 -13.60 -36.84 -12.61
N LEU A 380 -13.11 -38.05 -12.92
CA LEU A 380 -13.94 -39.10 -13.56
C LEU A 380 -15.08 -39.61 -12.65
N SER A 381 -15.06 -39.28 -11.35
CA SER A 381 -16.05 -39.73 -10.37
C SER A 381 -17.13 -38.70 -10.00
N ARG A 382 -16.93 -37.42 -10.29
CA ARG A 382 -17.89 -36.34 -9.95
C ARG A 382 -17.92 -35.29 -11.05
N PHE A 383 -18.99 -35.34 -11.84
CA PHE A 383 -19.27 -34.41 -12.92
C PHE A 383 -19.25 -32.94 -12.47
N GLN A 384 -18.72 -32.10 -13.38
CA GLN A 384 -18.83 -30.64 -13.48
C GLN A 384 -18.00 -29.79 -12.51
N LEU A 385 -16.79 -29.42 -12.96
CA LEU A 385 -16.25 -28.05 -12.93
C LEU A 385 -15.09 -27.92 -13.94
N LYS A 386 -14.99 -26.77 -14.61
CA LYS A 386 -13.93 -26.48 -15.60
C LYS A 386 -12.55 -26.68 -14.95
N PRO A 387 -11.63 -27.45 -15.57
CA PRO A 387 -10.25 -27.50 -15.14
C PRO A 387 -9.65 -26.12 -15.45
N VAL A 388 -9.72 -25.20 -14.49
CA VAL A 388 -8.81 -24.05 -14.48
C VAL A 388 -7.45 -24.63 -14.14
N LEU A 389 -6.85 -25.16 -15.20
CA LEU A 389 -5.51 -25.71 -15.27
C LEU A 389 -4.57 -24.77 -14.52
N ASP A 390 -3.53 -25.31 -13.91
CA ASP A 390 -2.38 -24.49 -13.50
C ASP A 390 -1.56 -24.06 -14.73
N LEU A 391 -2.27 -23.48 -15.71
CA LEU A 391 -1.76 -22.88 -16.95
C LEU A 391 -0.62 -21.93 -16.60
N ALA A 392 -0.76 -21.20 -15.48
CA ALA A 392 0.25 -20.32 -14.94
C ALA A 392 1.62 -21.00 -14.79
N LEU A 393 1.71 -22.23 -14.29
CA LEU A 393 3.00 -22.91 -14.10
C LEU A 393 3.58 -23.40 -15.44
N ILE A 394 2.73 -23.84 -16.37
CA ILE A 394 3.13 -24.27 -17.72
C ILE A 394 3.73 -23.10 -18.52
N PHE A 395 3.21 -21.88 -18.33
CA PHE A 395 3.78 -20.67 -18.94
C PHE A 395 4.94 -20.10 -18.13
N ALA A 396 4.82 -20.01 -16.80
CA ALA A 396 5.82 -19.34 -15.96
C ALA A 396 7.15 -20.10 -15.94
N ALA A 397 7.15 -21.43 -15.84
CA ALA A 397 8.39 -22.20 -15.78
C ALA A 397 9.33 -22.00 -16.99
N PRO A 398 8.88 -22.11 -18.25
CA PRO A 398 9.75 -21.86 -19.41
C PRO A 398 10.07 -20.38 -19.60
N ILE A 399 9.15 -19.46 -19.30
CA ILE A 399 9.42 -18.02 -19.42
C ILE A 399 10.49 -17.59 -18.41
N THR A 400 10.37 -17.99 -17.14
CA THR A 400 11.34 -17.68 -16.08
C THR A 400 12.70 -18.31 -16.39
N ALA A 401 12.73 -19.56 -16.86
CA ALA A 401 13.97 -20.20 -17.28
C ALA A 401 14.64 -19.46 -18.44
N TYR A 402 13.87 -19.07 -19.46
CA TYR A 402 14.38 -18.29 -20.58
C TYR A 402 14.96 -16.95 -20.14
N ILE A 403 14.28 -16.21 -19.24
CA ILE A 403 14.78 -14.94 -18.70
C ILE A 403 16.13 -15.13 -18.01
N PHE A 404 16.28 -16.13 -17.13
CA PHE A 404 17.56 -16.37 -16.45
C PHE A 404 18.66 -16.83 -17.42
N LEU A 405 18.33 -17.69 -18.38
CA LEU A 405 19.29 -18.11 -19.41
C LEU A 405 19.74 -16.93 -20.28
N TYR A 406 18.82 -16.04 -20.65
CA TYR A 406 19.10 -14.82 -21.38
C TYR A 406 20.02 -13.89 -20.58
N LEU A 407 19.70 -13.62 -19.32
CA LEU A 407 20.49 -12.74 -18.44
C LEU A 407 21.90 -13.27 -18.18
N ILE A 408 22.03 -14.57 -17.90
CA ILE A 408 23.33 -15.20 -17.64
C ILE A 408 24.26 -15.06 -18.86
N HIS A 409 23.72 -15.03 -20.09
CA HIS A 409 24.48 -14.92 -21.33
C HIS A 409 24.43 -13.51 -21.96
N PHE A 410 23.94 -12.49 -21.24
CA PHE A 410 23.69 -11.16 -21.80
C PHE A 410 24.98 -10.39 -22.12
N ASN A 411 25.98 -10.43 -21.23
CA ASN A 411 27.16 -9.55 -21.27
C ASN A 411 28.29 -9.96 -22.25
N GLN A 412 28.12 -10.95 -23.14
CA GLN A 412 29.21 -11.35 -24.05
C GLN A 412 29.09 -10.74 -25.46
N PRO A 413 30.11 -10.00 -25.93
CA PRO A 413 30.17 -9.58 -27.32
C PRO A 413 30.18 -10.83 -28.22
N ASN A 414 29.33 -10.85 -29.24
CA ASN A 414 29.14 -11.92 -30.24
C ASN A 414 28.19 -13.10 -29.88
N GLN A 415 27.47 -13.09 -28.76
CA GLN A 415 26.50 -14.16 -28.43
C GLN A 415 25.02 -13.89 -28.82
N LYS A 416 24.72 -12.84 -29.61
CA LYS A 416 23.36 -12.55 -30.11
C LYS A 416 22.75 -13.73 -30.87
N LEU A 417 23.55 -14.41 -31.69
CA LEU A 417 23.14 -15.63 -32.42
C LEU A 417 22.81 -16.78 -31.47
N TRP A 418 23.53 -16.91 -30.35
CA TRP A 418 23.25 -17.92 -29.34
C TRP A 418 21.93 -17.63 -28.62
N GLN A 419 21.66 -16.36 -28.28
CA GLN A 419 20.41 -15.94 -27.65
C GLN A 419 19.19 -16.10 -28.59
N ALA A 420 19.31 -15.66 -29.85
CA ALA A 420 18.29 -15.88 -30.86
C ALA A 420 18.08 -17.38 -31.12
N GLY A 421 19.18 -18.16 -31.16
CA GLY A 421 19.16 -19.62 -31.26
C GLY A 421 18.48 -20.29 -30.07
N LEU A 422 18.67 -19.78 -28.86
CA LEU A 422 17.98 -20.25 -27.64
C LEU A 422 16.48 -19.99 -27.75
N SER A 423 16.06 -18.80 -28.18
CA SER A 423 14.64 -18.49 -28.38
C SER A 423 14.02 -19.38 -29.45
N LEU A 424 14.72 -19.58 -30.56
CA LEU A 424 14.30 -20.50 -31.63
C LEU A 424 14.22 -21.94 -31.11
N PHE A 425 15.17 -22.39 -30.29
CA PHE A 425 15.16 -23.71 -29.68
C PHE A 425 13.92 -23.90 -28.79
N PHE A 426 13.61 -22.93 -27.92
CA PHE A 426 12.38 -22.97 -27.12
C PHE A 426 11.14 -23.01 -28.01
N ALA A 427 11.09 -22.19 -29.07
CA ALA A 427 9.99 -22.20 -30.04
C ALA A 427 9.82 -23.58 -30.71
N LEU A 428 10.92 -24.22 -31.13
CA LEU A 428 10.92 -25.55 -31.74
C LEU A 428 10.48 -26.64 -30.76
N VAL A 429 10.94 -26.61 -29.51
CA VAL A 429 10.52 -27.56 -28.46
C VAL A 429 9.01 -27.45 -28.24
N PHE A 430 8.47 -26.24 -28.12
CA PHE A 430 7.03 -26.06 -27.95
C PHE A 430 6.22 -26.36 -29.22
N ALA A 431 6.79 -26.16 -30.41
CA ALA A 431 6.19 -26.62 -31.66
C ALA A 431 6.12 -28.16 -31.73
N ALA A 432 7.17 -28.87 -31.30
CA ALA A 432 7.18 -30.33 -31.19
C ALA A 432 6.12 -30.80 -30.19
N CYS A 433 6.07 -30.21 -28.99
CA CYS A 433 5.03 -30.51 -27.99
C CYS A 433 3.61 -30.25 -28.53
N TRP A 434 3.40 -29.13 -29.24
CA TRP A 434 2.11 -28.82 -29.86
C TRP A 434 1.72 -29.87 -30.92
N THR A 435 2.63 -30.23 -31.82
CA THR A 435 2.36 -31.20 -32.89
C THR A 435 2.10 -32.62 -32.37
N LEU A 436 2.74 -33.02 -31.27
CA LEU A 436 2.50 -34.30 -30.61
C LEU A 436 1.15 -34.33 -29.88
N LEU A 437 0.74 -33.22 -29.25
CA LEU A 437 -0.50 -33.16 -28.47
C LEU A 437 -1.74 -32.74 -29.27
N ARG A 438 -1.60 -32.08 -30.43
CA ARG A 438 -2.75 -31.56 -31.21
C ARG A 438 -3.71 -32.66 -31.68
N ARG A 439 -3.24 -33.90 -31.78
CA ARG A 439 -4.05 -35.07 -32.20
C ARG A 439 -4.91 -35.65 -31.07
N LYS A 440 -4.67 -35.27 -29.80
CA LYS A 440 -5.40 -35.80 -28.64
C LYS A 440 -6.46 -34.81 -28.16
N GLN A 441 -7.74 -35.08 -28.44
CA GLN A 441 -8.87 -34.20 -28.08
C GLN A 441 -9.00 -33.95 -26.57
N THR A 442 -8.60 -34.92 -25.72
CA THR A 442 -8.67 -34.83 -24.25
C THR A 442 -7.79 -33.72 -23.65
N ILE A 443 -6.85 -33.14 -24.41
CA ILE A 443 -5.86 -32.17 -23.90
C ILE A 443 -5.73 -30.90 -24.78
N LEU A 444 -6.80 -30.52 -25.51
CA LEU A 444 -6.80 -29.41 -26.46
C LEU A 444 -6.29 -28.08 -25.85
N LEU A 445 -6.66 -27.80 -24.59
CA LEU A 445 -6.25 -26.58 -23.88
C LEU A 445 -4.72 -26.50 -23.66
N ILE A 446 -4.06 -27.62 -23.35
CA ILE A 446 -2.60 -27.68 -23.18
C ILE A 446 -1.91 -27.54 -24.53
N SER A 447 -2.46 -28.16 -25.57
CA SER A 447 -1.95 -28.01 -26.94
C SER A 447 -1.96 -26.54 -27.40
N GLN A 448 -3.07 -25.82 -27.18
CA GLN A 448 -3.17 -24.38 -27.48
C GLN A 448 -2.19 -23.52 -26.67
N SER A 449 -1.84 -23.95 -25.46
CA SER A 449 -0.84 -23.28 -24.61
C SER A 449 0.57 -23.40 -25.19
N TYR A 450 0.94 -24.58 -25.70
CA TYR A 450 2.22 -24.78 -26.38
C TYR A 450 2.31 -24.03 -27.71
N LEU A 451 1.22 -23.94 -28.48
CA LEU A 451 1.18 -23.08 -29.66
C LEU A 451 1.43 -21.61 -29.29
N SER A 452 0.83 -21.15 -28.19
CA SER A 452 1.04 -19.79 -27.69
C SER A 452 2.50 -19.56 -27.27
N LEU A 453 3.09 -20.49 -26.51
CA LEU A 453 4.51 -20.42 -26.11
C LEU A 453 5.44 -20.41 -27.34
N MET A 454 5.18 -21.26 -28.34
CA MET A 454 5.93 -21.24 -29.60
C MET A 454 5.90 -19.86 -30.26
N LEU A 455 4.71 -19.25 -30.41
CA LEU A 455 4.56 -17.94 -31.03
C LEU A 455 5.24 -16.83 -30.21
N ILE A 456 5.18 -16.90 -28.88
CA ILE A 456 5.86 -15.96 -27.99
C ILE A 456 7.38 -16.01 -28.23
N PHE A 457 8.00 -17.20 -28.15
CA PHE A 457 9.44 -17.33 -28.36
C PHE A 457 9.87 -17.01 -29.79
N LEU A 458 9.00 -17.23 -30.78
CA LEU A 458 9.28 -16.83 -32.17
C LEU A 458 9.29 -15.31 -32.33
N ALA A 459 8.37 -14.58 -31.68
CA ALA A 459 8.31 -13.12 -31.69
C ALA A 459 9.50 -12.46 -30.96
N LEU A 460 10.22 -13.19 -30.10
CA LEU A 460 11.44 -12.65 -29.47
C LEU A 460 12.65 -12.65 -30.42
N VAL A 461 12.63 -13.45 -31.49
CA VAL A 461 13.80 -13.64 -32.38
C VAL A 461 14.19 -12.37 -33.14
N PRO A 462 13.27 -11.66 -33.84
CA PRO A 462 13.66 -10.50 -34.64
C PRO A 462 14.31 -9.37 -33.81
N PRO A 463 13.77 -8.97 -32.65
CA PRO A 463 14.36 -7.90 -31.86
C PRO A 463 15.72 -8.27 -31.25
N ILE A 464 15.95 -9.54 -30.92
CA ILE A 464 17.25 -10.03 -30.40
C ILE A 464 18.34 -10.02 -31.48
N LEU A 465 17.98 -10.25 -32.75
CA LEU A 465 18.92 -10.23 -33.87
C LEU A 465 19.39 -8.81 -34.20
N LEU A 466 18.59 -7.79 -33.93
CA LEU A 466 18.94 -6.40 -34.17
C LEU A 466 20.07 -5.93 -33.24
N THR A 467 21.02 -5.19 -33.80
CA THR A 467 22.23 -4.80 -33.08
C THR A 467 22.02 -3.55 -32.23
N GLU A 468 22.48 -3.59 -30.98
CA GLU A 468 22.58 -2.42 -30.10
C GLU A 468 21.24 -1.68 -29.95
N GLN A 469 21.22 -0.37 -30.16
CA GLN A 469 20.06 0.51 -30.06
C GLN A 469 18.87 0.08 -30.94
N TRP A 470 19.14 -0.59 -32.06
CA TRP A 470 18.11 -1.05 -32.97
C TRP A 470 17.26 -2.20 -32.41
N SER A 471 17.77 -2.93 -31.41
CA SER A 471 16.98 -3.95 -30.69
C SER A 471 15.78 -3.32 -29.99
N VAL A 472 15.98 -2.19 -29.30
CA VAL A 472 14.91 -1.46 -28.60
C VAL A 472 13.84 -0.98 -29.58
N ILE A 473 14.28 -0.44 -30.72
CA ILE A 473 13.39 -0.02 -31.80
C ILE A 473 12.60 -1.22 -32.36
N GLY A 474 13.27 -2.37 -32.53
CA GLY A 474 12.64 -3.62 -32.93
C GLY A 474 11.53 -4.05 -31.99
N TRP A 475 11.81 -4.12 -30.68
CA TRP A 475 10.81 -4.44 -29.65
C TRP A 475 9.60 -3.49 -29.72
N ALA A 476 9.85 -2.18 -29.86
CA ALA A 476 8.81 -1.18 -29.92
C ALA A 476 7.94 -1.33 -31.16
N VAL A 477 8.55 -1.36 -32.35
CA VAL A 477 7.83 -1.42 -33.64
C VAL A 477 7.06 -2.73 -33.77
N GLU A 478 7.67 -3.87 -33.45
CA GLU A 478 7.00 -5.17 -33.47
C GLU A 478 5.84 -5.20 -32.47
N GLY A 479 6.05 -4.66 -31.27
CA GLY A 479 5.00 -4.49 -30.27
C GLY A 479 3.81 -3.68 -30.78
N VAL A 480 4.03 -2.53 -31.43
CA VAL A 480 2.96 -1.71 -32.03
C VAL A 480 2.21 -2.46 -33.12
N LEU A 481 2.93 -3.10 -34.05
CA LEU A 481 2.33 -3.82 -35.17
C LEU A 481 1.43 -4.96 -34.69
N ILE A 482 1.93 -5.77 -33.74
CA ILE A 482 1.14 -6.86 -33.14
C ILE A 482 -0.03 -6.30 -32.35
N TYR A 483 0.13 -5.18 -31.63
CA TYR A 483 -0.94 -4.55 -30.87
C TYR A 483 -2.10 -4.10 -31.77
N LEU A 484 -1.77 -3.40 -32.87
CA LEU A 484 -2.75 -2.92 -33.84
C LEU A 484 -3.44 -4.09 -34.55
N TRP A 485 -2.68 -5.11 -34.95
CA TRP A 485 -3.25 -6.34 -35.53
C TRP A 485 -4.16 -7.07 -34.54
N ALA A 486 -3.77 -7.14 -33.26
CA ALA A 486 -4.56 -7.77 -32.20
C ALA A 486 -5.88 -7.04 -31.95
N LEU A 487 -5.89 -5.69 -32.02
CA LEU A 487 -7.11 -4.89 -31.94
C LEU A 487 -8.05 -5.09 -33.14
N GLU A 488 -7.48 -5.21 -34.33
CA GLU A 488 -8.26 -5.42 -35.55
C GLU A 488 -8.85 -6.84 -35.63
N LYS A 489 -8.09 -7.85 -35.19
CA LYS A 489 -8.51 -9.27 -35.22
C LYS A 489 -9.16 -9.75 -33.93
N ASN A 490 -9.22 -8.93 -32.89
CA ASN A 490 -9.76 -9.25 -31.56
C ASN A 490 -9.12 -10.52 -30.94
N VAL A 491 -7.79 -10.63 -31.03
CA VAL A 491 -7.03 -11.78 -30.51
C VAL A 491 -6.39 -11.42 -29.17
N ARG A 492 -6.99 -11.91 -28.06
CA ARG A 492 -6.55 -11.57 -26.69
C ARG A 492 -5.10 -11.95 -26.38
N VAL A 493 -4.63 -13.10 -26.87
CA VAL A 493 -3.26 -13.56 -26.61
C VAL A 493 -2.24 -12.62 -27.25
N ALA A 494 -2.47 -12.19 -28.50
CA ALA A 494 -1.62 -11.24 -29.19
C ALA A 494 -1.64 -9.85 -28.55
N HIS A 495 -2.78 -9.46 -27.95
CA HIS A 495 -2.89 -8.23 -27.19
C HIS A 495 -1.97 -8.24 -25.96
N TYR A 496 -1.91 -9.34 -25.19
CA TYR A 496 -0.97 -9.44 -24.06
C TYR A 496 0.49 -9.61 -24.48
N LEU A 497 0.76 -10.32 -25.58
CA LEU A 497 2.10 -10.45 -26.14
C LEU A 497 2.66 -9.07 -26.52
N SER A 498 1.90 -8.28 -27.27
CA SER A 498 2.32 -6.93 -27.66
C SER A 498 2.53 -5.99 -26.47
N MET A 499 1.70 -6.07 -25.43
CA MET A 499 1.96 -5.37 -24.17
C MET A 499 3.32 -5.77 -23.58
N GLY A 500 3.63 -7.07 -23.55
CA GLY A 500 4.92 -7.58 -23.09
C GLY A 500 6.10 -7.07 -23.91
N LEU A 501 5.98 -7.03 -25.24
CA LEU A 501 7.02 -6.51 -26.14
C LEU A 501 7.26 -5.01 -25.93
N LEU A 502 6.20 -4.21 -25.79
CA LEU A 502 6.31 -2.78 -25.50
C LEU A 502 6.94 -2.52 -24.12
N LEU A 503 6.61 -3.31 -23.10
CA LEU A 503 7.29 -3.22 -21.79
C LEU A 503 8.76 -3.60 -21.91
N MET A 504 9.10 -4.64 -22.68
CA MET A 504 10.49 -5.03 -22.92
C MET A 504 11.27 -3.92 -23.63
N ALA A 505 10.67 -3.23 -24.59
CA ALA A 505 11.27 -2.06 -25.22
C ALA A 505 11.58 -0.96 -24.18
N GLY A 506 10.63 -0.68 -23.28
CA GLY A 506 10.82 0.27 -22.19
C GLY A 506 11.92 -0.13 -21.19
N PHE A 507 11.94 -1.39 -20.74
CA PHE A 507 12.99 -1.84 -19.81
C PHE A 507 14.36 -1.91 -20.48
N SER A 508 14.41 -2.32 -21.75
CA SER A 508 15.66 -2.34 -22.50
C SER A 508 16.19 -0.92 -22.76
N SER A 509 15.34 0.10 -22.91
CA SER A 509 15.81 1.49 -23.06
C SER A 509 16.40 2.06 -21.77
N LEU A 510 15.95 1.60 -20.60
CA LEU A 510 16.56 1.99 -19.30
C LEU A 510 18.01 1.54 -19.19
N TYR A 511 18.37 0.37 -19.74
CA TYR A 511 19.77 -0.06 -19.81
C TYR A 511 20.64 0.95 -20.57
N TYR A 512 20.17 1.42 -21.72
CA TYR A 512 20.87 2.44 -22.51
C TYR A 512 20.92 3.81 -21.83
N LEU A 513 19.93 4.12 -20.97
CA LEU A 513 19.92 5.36 -20.19
C LEU A 513 20.96 5.35 -19.06
N VAL A 514 21.17 4.19 -18.43
CA VAL A 514 22.05 4.04 -17.26
C VAL A 514 23.50 3.75 -17.66
N GLU A 515 23.70 2.86 -18.63
CA GLU A 515 25.02 2.30 -18.95
C GLU A 515 25.77 3.12 -20.02
N ILE A 516 25.05 3.75 -20.95
CA ILE A 516 25.66 4.40 -22.12
C ILE A 516 25.51 5.93 -22.02
N ASN A 517 26.64 6.62 -21.93
CA ASN A 517 26.72 8.09 -21.94
C ASN A 517 27.70 8.55 -23.05
N PRO A 518 27.28 9.33 -24.07
CA PRO A 518 25.98 9.97 -24.24
C PRO A 518 24.85 9.00 -24.64
N THR A 519 23.65 9.26 -24.13
CA THR A 519 22.48 8.41 -24.36
C THR A 519 21.99 8.50 -25.82
N PRO A 520 21.69 7.35 -26.47
CA PRO A 520 21.20 7.35 -27.85
C PRO A 520 19.76 7.89 -27.96
N ARG A 521 19.63 9.19 -28.24
CA ARG A 521 18.34 9.91 -28.30
C ARG A 521 17.32 9.34 -29.29
N ILE A 522 17.78 8.80 -30.42
CA ILE A 522 16.89 8.28 -31.48
C ILE A 522 15.98 7.15 -31.00
N ILE A 523 16.46 6.33 -30.05
CA ILE A 523 15.67 5.26 -29.44
C ILE A 523 14.44 5.85 -28.74
N PHE A 524 14.65 6.87 -27.90
CA PHE A 524 13.60 7.46 -27.07
C PHE A 524 12.58 8.25 -27.91
N TRP A 525 13.01 8.87 -29.01
CA TRP A 525 12.09 9.48 -29.98
C TRP A 525 11.16 8.44 -30.59
N ILE A 526 11.69 7.34 -31.11
CA ILE A 526 10.87 6.30 -31.74
C ILE A 526 9.98 5.60 -30.71
N LEU A 527 10.52 5.29 -29.54
CA LEU A 527 9.80 4.63 -28.45
C LEU A 527 8.62 5.48 -27.94
N SER A 528 8.85 6.78 -27.70
CA SER A 528 7.78 7.69 -27.27
C SER A 528 6.68 7.85 -28.31
N LEU A 529 7.04 7.96 -29.59
CA LEU A 529 6.08 7.98 -30.70
C LEU A 529 5.26 6.69 -30.79
N CYS A 530 5.90 5.52 -30.62
CA CYS A 530 5.22 4.22 -30.57
C CYS A 530 4.20 4.16 -29.43
N TYR A 531 4.57 4.63 -28.24
CA TYR A 531 3.68 4.66 -27.07
C TYR A 531 2.50 5.61 -27.28
N VAL A 532 2.75 6.82 -27.80
CA VAL A 532 1.68 7.77 -28.15
C VAL A 532 0.75 7.17 -29.19
N ALA A 533 1.29 6.52 -30.23
CA ALA A 533 0.49 5.89 -31.28
C ALA A 533 -0.43 4.80 -30.72
N VAL A 534 0.08 3.91 -29.86
CA VAL A 534 -0.72 2.86 -29.20
C VAL A 534 -1.82 3.48 -28.35
N VAL A 535 -1.48 4.49 -27.53
CA VAL A 535 -2.43 5.17 -26.65
C VAL A 535 -3.53 5.87 -27.46
N VAL A 536 -3.18 6.64 -28.49
CA VAL A 536 -4.16 7.40 -29.28
C VAL A 536 -4.99 6.49 -30.19
N ILE A 537 -4.37 5.60 -30.97
CA ILE A 537 -5.07 4.75 -31.95
C ILE A 537 -6.06 3.82 -31.25
N SER A 538 -5.70 3.28 -30.07
CA SER A 538 -6.58 2.43 -29.28
C SER A 538 -7.90 3.12 -28.88
N GLN A 539 -7.93 4.46 -28.89
CA GLN A 539 -9.09 5.27 -28.53
C GLN A 539 -9.83 5.80 -29.76
N LEU A 540 -9.32 5.67 -30.99
CA LEU A 540 -9.93 6.31 -32.17
C LEU A 540 -11.23 5.64 -32.67
N LYS A 541 -11.43 4.33 -32.37
CA LYS A 541 -12.61 3.56 -32.80
C LYS A 541 -13.35 2.98 -31.60
N LYS A 542 -14.69 3.03 -31.61
CA LYS A 542 -15.54 2.44 -30.56
C LYS A 542 -15.34 0.93 -30.40
N GLN A 543 -15.12 0.21 -31.50
CA GLN A 543 -14.83 -1.24 -31.48
C GLN A 543 -13.56 -1.59 -30.69
N TYR A 544 -12.55 -0.73 -30.69
CA TYR A 544 -11.32 -0.96 -29.92
C TYR A 544 -11.54 -0.71 -28.43
N GLN A 545 -12.31 0.33 -28.09
CA GLN A 545 -12.64 0.65 -26.70
C GLN A 545 -13.45 -0.46 -26.03
N GLN A 546 -14.38 -1.10 -26.75
CA GLN A 546 -15.17 -2.22 -26.24
C GLN A 546 -14.34 -3.47 -25.91
N GLN A 547 -13.15 -3.60 -26.50
CA GLN A 547 -12.22 -4.70 -26.20
C GLN A 547 -11.39 -4.44 -24.94
N MET A 548 -11.42 -3.23 -24.38
CA MET A 548 -10.54 -2.83 -23.29
C MET A 548 -11.02 -3.37 -21.94
N ASN A 549 -10.16 -4.16 -21.31
CA ASN A 549 -10.31 -4.55 -19.92
C ASN A 549 -9.58 -3.55 -19.01
N SER A 550 -9.80 -3.67 -17.69
CA SER A 550 -9.12 -2.85 -16.68
C SER A 550 -7.58 -2.90 -16.79
N LEU A 551 -7.03 -4.08 -17.14
CA LEU A 551 -5.60 -4.25 -17.37
C LEU A 551 -5.12 -3.45 -18.59
N SER A 552 -5.86 -3.49 -19.70
CA SER A 552 -5.51 -2.74 -20.91
C SER A 552 -5.52 -1.23 -20.66
N VAL A 553 -6.52 -0.72 -19.94
CA VAL A 553 -6.58 0.70 -19.57
C VAL A 553 -5.42 1.09 -18.66
N SER A 554 -5.06 0.24 -17.69
CA SER A 554 -3.89 0.46 -16.82
C SER A 554 -2.58 0.44 -17.62
N PHE A 555 -2.43 -0.48 -18.57
CA PHE A 555 -1.26 -0.52 -19.45
C PHE A 555 -1.13 0.75 -20.29
N LEU A 556 -2.22 1.18 -20.95
CA LEU A 556 -2.25 2.44 -21.71
C LEU A 556 -1.92 3.66 -20.83
N SER A 557 -2.37 3.65 -19.57
CA SER A 557 -2.04 4.73 -18.63
C SER A 557 -0.54 4.79 -18.30
N SER A 558 0.12 3.63 -18.15
CA SER A 558 1.57 3.54 -17.94
C SER A 558 2.35 4.01 -19.17
N LEU A 559 1.92 3.63 -20.38
CA LEU A 559 2.53 4.13 -21.63
C LEU A 559 2.40 5.65 -21.77
N SER A 560 1.24 6.21 -21.41
CA SER A 560 0.99 7.66 -21.46
C SER A 560 1.91 8.44 -20.51
N VAL A 561 2.17 7.90 -19.30
CA VAL A 561 3.14 8.47 -18.35
C VAL A 561 4.56 8.41 -18.91
N ALA A 562 4.98 7.23 -19.38
CA ALA A 562 6.33 7.03 -19.93
C ALA A 562 6.58 7.92 -21.15
N ALA A 563 5.62 8.01 -22.07
CA ALA A 563 5.71 8.86 -23.25
C ALA A 563 5.83 10.34 -22.88
N SER A 564 5.06 10.83 -21.91
CA SER A 564 5.11 12.23 -21.47
C SER A 564 6.47 12.59 -20.87
N LEU A 565 7.04 11.73 -20.04
CA LEU A 565 8.36 11.93 -19.44
C LEU A 565 9.47 11.89 -20.48
N MET A 566 9.45 10.91 -21.38
CA MET A 566 10.45 10.80 -22.45
C MET A 566 10.39 11.99 -23.41
N LEU A 567 9.20 12.40 -23.84
CA LEU A 567 9.04 13.57 -24.72
C LEU A 567 9.49 14.86 -24.04
N PHE A 568 9.26 15.01 -22.75
CA PHE A 568 9.72 16.20 -22.02
C PHE A 568 11.23 16.29 -22.01
N ALA A 569 11.92 15.21 -21.62
CA ALA A 569 13.38 15.15 -21.60
C ALA A 569 13.99 15.35 -23.00
N LEU A 570 13.37 14.77 -24.04
CA LEU A 570 13.86 14.93 -25.41
C LEU A 570 13.67 16.35 -25.95
N LEU A 571 12.53 16.99 -25.66
CA LEU A 571 12.27 18.35 -26.12
C LEU A 571 13.13 19.38 -25.37
N GLU A 572 13.40 19.16 -24.07
CA GLU A 572 14.32 20.00 -23.30
C GLU A 572 15.68 20.14 -23.99
N ASP A 573 16.20 19.04 -24.50
CA ASP A 573 17.50 18.96 -25.17
C ASP A 573 17.56 19.66 -26.55
N GLU A 574 16.41 19.91 -27.19
CA GLU A 574 16.32 20.51 -28.53
C GLU A 574 16.18 22.05 -28.48
N PHE A 575 15.65 22.59 -27.37
CA PHE A 575 15.40 24.02 -27.24
C PHE A 575 16.59 24.76 -26.62
N PRO A 576 16.73 26.08 -26.90
CA PRO A 576 17.75 26.89 -26.24
C PRO A 576 17.56 26.91 -24.73
N SER A 577 18.68 26.77 -24.00
CA SER A 577 18.72 26.49 -22.55
C SER A 577 17.90 27.46 -21.68
N GLN A 578 17.70 28.70 -22.12
CA GLN A 578 16.95 29.70 -21.35
C GLN A 578 15.43 29.42 -21.31
N HIS A 579 14.86 28.78 -22.32
CA HIS A 579 13.40 28.58 -22.44
C HIS A 579 12.99 27.12 -22.63
N ALA A 580 13.96 26.20 -22.63
CA ALA A 580 13.75 24.79 -22.94
C ALA A 580 12.62 24.15 -22.11
N TYR A 581 12.70 24.23 -20.78
CA TYR A 581 11.72 23.60 -19.90
C TYR A 581 10.27 24.04 -20.14
N VAL A 582 10.06 25.36 -20.30
CA VAL A 582 8.73 25.95 -20.41
C VAL A 582 8.13 25.69 -21.79
N LEU A 583 8.95 25.73 -22.85
CA LEU A 583 8.53 25.40 -24.22
C LEU A 583 8.20 23.92 -24.37
N SER A 584 9.01 23.02 -23.81
CA SER A 584 8.76 21.58 -23.80
C SER A 584 7.43 21.24 -23.13
N LEU A 585 7.18 21.85 -21.96
CA LEU A 585 5.91 21.68 -21.24
C LEU A 585 4.73 22.19 -22.07
N PHE A 586 4.87 23.36 -22.68
CA PHE A 586 3.84 23.94 -23.54
C PHE A 586 3.51 23.06 -24.77
N ILE A 587 4.52 22.54 -25.46
CA ILE A 587 4.32 21.71 -26.67
C ILE A 587 3.61 20.40 -26.33
N ILE A 588 4.01 19.73 -25.24
CA ILE A 588 3.39 18.47 -24.85
C ILE A 588 1.94 18.70 -24.37
N THR A 589 1.71 19.76 -23.58
CA THR A 589 0.35 20.12 -23.15
C THR A 589 -0.55 20.46 -24.34
N LEU A 590 -0.04 21.19 -25.33
CA LEU A 590 -0.73 21.45 -26.60
C LEU A 590 -1.06 20.15 -27.35
N GLY A 591 -0.11 19.21 -27.42
CA GLY A 591 -0.33 17.89 -28.00
C GLY A 591 -1.47 17.13 -27.33
N TYR A 592 -1.53 17.12 -25.99
CA TYR A 592 -2.66 16.53 -25.25
C TYR A 592 -3.99 17.24 -25.53
N VAL A 593 -4.00 18.58 -25.72
CA VAL A 593 -5.21 19.32 -26.13
C VAL A 593 -5.67 18.84 -27.50
N MET A 594 -4.77 18.74 -28.48
CA MET A 594 -5.10 18.26 -29.83
C MET A 594 -5.64 16.83 -29.82
N PHE A 595 -4.98 15.92 -29.10
CA PHE A 595 -5.45 14.54 -28.97
C PHE A 595 -6.81 14.47 -28.28
N ASN A 596 -7.00 15.21 -27.19
CA ASN A 596 -8.25 15.24 -26.46
C ASN A 596 -9.41 15.73 -27.33
N GLU A 597 -9.24 16.80 -28.11
CA GLU A 597 -10.26 17.31 -29.02
C GLU A 597 -10.54 16.35 -30.19
N MET A 598 -9.51 15.72 -30.77
CA MET A 598 -9.68 14.71 -31.83
C MET A 598 -10.51 13.51 -31.34
N ILE A 599 -10.25 13.07 -30.12
CA ILE A 599 -10.87 11.92 -29.47
C ILE A 599 -12.32 12.26 -29.05
N LEU A 600 -12.55 13.45 -28.47
CA LEU A 600 -13.87 13.96 -28.07
C LEU A 600 -14.85 14.04 -29.25
N ARG A 601 -14.39 14.48 -30.43
CA ARG A 601 -15.22 14.57 -31.65
C ARG A 601 -15.78 13.23 -32.12
N LYS A 602 -15.21 12.10 -31.69
CA LYS A 602 -15.63 10.75 -32.11
C LYS A 602 -16.58 10.06 -31.12
N ASN A 603 -17.19 10.81 -30.19
CA ASN A 603 -18.12 10.35 -29.13
C ASN A 603 -17.52 9.29 -28.20
N GLN A 604 -17.18 9.66 -26.95
CA GLN A 604 -16.44 8.75 -26.06
C GLN A 604 -16.90 8.63 -24.62
N GLU A 605 -16.67 7.40 -24.15
CA GLU A 605 -16.85 6.85 -22.81
C GLU A 605 -15.56 6.94 -21.96
N TRP A 606 -15.59 6.33 -20.77
CA TRP A 606 -14.57 6.32 -19.71
C TRP A 606 -13.13 5.96 -20.13
N SER A 607 -12.92 5.18 -21.20
CA SER A 607 -11.62 4.55 -21.50
C SER A 607 -10.46 5.51 -21.76
N TRP A 608 -10.72 6.72 -22.27
CA TRP A 608 -9.71 7.75 -22.52
C TRP A 608 -9.32 8.55 -21.27
N LEU A 609 -10.24 8.73 -20.32
CA LEU A 609 -10.04 9.61 -19.17
C LEU A 609 -8.83 9.20 -18.33
N LEU A 610 -8.66 7.90 -18.09
CA LEU A 610 -7.56 7.37 -17.26
C LEU A 610 -6.18 7.54 -17.92
N PRO A 611 -5.93 7.10 -19.18
CA PRO A 611 -4.68 7.37 -19.88
C PRO A 611 -4.36 8.86 -20.05
N LYS A 612 -5.39 9.70 -20.23
CA LYS A 612 -5.21 11.15 -20.28
C LYS A 612 -4.73 11.70 -18.94
N TRP A 613 -5.46 11.43 -17.85
CA TRP A 613 -5.11 11.92 -16.52
C TRP A 613 -3.75 11.41 -16.03
N SER A 614 -3.41 10.15 -16.36
CA SER A 614 -2.08 9.63 -16.06
C SER A 614 -1.00 10.37 -16.83
N GLY A 615 -1.17 10.62 -18.14
CA GLY A 615 -0.18 11.33 -18.96
C GLY A 615 0.04 12.79 -18.57
N ILE A 616 -1.02 13.51 -18.21
CA ILE A 616 -0.90 14.92 -17.79
C ILE A 616 -0.40 15.08 -16.34
N SER A 617 -0.45 14.03 -15.52
CA SER A 617 0.01 14.11 -14.12
C SER A 617 1.53 14.36 -13.97
N PRO A 618 2.45 13.70 -14.72
CA PRO A 618 3.85 14.11 -14.80
C PRO A 618 4.03 15.57 -15.23
N LEU A 619 3.27 16.05 -16.20
CA LEU A 619 3.38 17.45 -16.68
C LEU A 619 3.01 18.45 -15.58
N LEU A 620 2.00 18.13 -14.77
CA LEU A 620 1.64 18.93 -13.61
C LEU A 620 2.75 18.94 -12.54
N VAL A 621 3.39 17.79 -12.30
CA VAL A 621 4.52 17.68 -11.37
C VAL A 621 5.73 18.44 -11.89
N ILE A 622 6.05 18.32 -13.18
CA ILE A 622 7.12 19.08 -13.83
C ILE A 622 6.83 20.58 -13.74
N ALA A 623 5.60 21.03 -14.02
CA ALA A 623 5.23 22.43 -13.84
C ALA A 623 5.48 22.92 -12.41
N ALA A 624 5.15 22.11 -11.40
CA ALA A 624 5.42 22.43 -10.00
C ALA A 624 6.92 22.49 -9.70
N ILE A 625 7.71 21.50 -10.17
CA ILE A 625 9.17 21.48 -10.01
C ILE A 625 9.80 22.72 -10.65
N LEU A 626 9.38 23.09 -11.87
CA LEU A 626 9.87 24.29 -12.54
C LEU A 626 9.56 25.55 -11.74
N THR A 627 8.35 25.70 -11.20
CA THR A 627 8.03 26.86 -10.35
C THR A 627 8.83 26.90 -9.06
N LEU A 628 9.19 25.73 -8.49
CA LEU A 628 10.01 25.62 -7.29
C LEU A 628 11.49 25.91 -7.57
N ASP A 629 12.02 25.44 -8.70
CA ASP A 629 13.39 25.72 -9.15
C ASP A 629 13.62 27.22 -9.40
N ARG A 630 12.58 27.92 -9.87
CA ARG A 630 12.58 29.39 -10.03
C ARG A 630 12.37 30.16 -8.73
N SER A 631 12.18 29.49 -7.60
CA SER A 631 12.01 30.13 -6.29
C SER A 631 13.35 30.48 -5.66
N GLN A 632 13.66 31.77 -5.51
CA GLN A 632 14.84 32.28 -4.82
C GLN A 632 14.39 33.12 -3.62
N ASN A 633 14.90 32.81 -2.42
CA ASN A 633 14.50 33.50 -1.17
C ASN A 633 12.98 33.58 -0.98
N ALA A 634 12.28 32.48 -1.28
CA ALA A 634 10.82 32.35 -1.25
C ALA A 634 10.05 33.30 -2.22
N VAL A 635 10.71 33.90 -3.21
CA VAL A 635 10.10 34.69 -4.30
C VAL A 635 10.32 33.95 -5.63
N ILE A 636 9.32 33.95 -6.51
CA ILE A 636 9.46 33.33 -7.83
C ILE A 636 10.03 34.36 -8.80
N VAL A 637 11.24 34.09 -9.31
CA VAL A 637 11.93 34.97 -10.27
C VAL A 637 11.92 34.30 -11.65
N TRP A 638 11.20 34.91 -12.58
CA TRP A 638 11.16 34.47 -13.97
C TRP A 638 12.26 35.16 -14.77
N ASN A 639 12.92 34.45 -15.70
CA ASN A 639 14.02 35.05 -16.48
C ASN A 639 13.49 36.02 -17.55
N SER A 640 12.28 35.78 -18.07
CA SER A 640 11.63 36.66 -19.04
C SER A 640 10.11 36.68 -18.85
N ASP A 641 9.47 37.76 -19.31
CA ASP A 641 8.00 37.87 -19.34
C ASP A 641 7.36 36.79 -20.24
N LEU A 642 8.08 36.36 -21.28
CA LEU A 642 7.66 35.27 -22.16
C LEU A 642 7.63 33.94 -21.39
N GLU A 643 8.67 33.62 -20.61
CA GLU A 643 8.72 32.41 -19.78
C GLU A 643 7.53 32.37 -18.80
N ARG A 644 7.25 33.51 -18.13
CA ARG A 644 6.08 33.66 -17.25
C ARG A 644 4.77 33.45 -18.00
N GLY A 645 4.61 34.05 -19.18
CA GLY A 645 3.40 33.95 -19.99
C GLY A 645 3.12 32.54 -20.50
N VAL A 646 4.14 31.85 -21.02
CA VAL A 646 4.01 30.47 -21.53
C VAL A 646 3.78 29.48 -20.38
N SER A 647 4.43 29.67 -19.24
CA SER A 647 4.16 28.88 -18.03
C SER A 647 2.72 29.06 -17.52
N ALA A 648 2.21 30.29 -17.47
CA ALA A 648 0.82 30.55 -17.12
C ALA A 648 -0.16 29.91 -18.13
N LEU A 649 0.10 30.04 -19.43
CA LEU A 649 -0.74 29.46 -20.47
C LEU A 649 -0.78 27.93 -20.38
N SER A 650 0.38 27.28 -20.23
CA SER A 650 0.48 25.83 -20.16
C SER A 650 -0.23 25.23 -18.93
N THR A 651 -0.15 25.88 -17.77
CA THR A 651 -0.86 25.47 -16.54
C THR A 651 -2.36 25.73 -16.62
N ILE A 652 -2.81 26.78 -17.32
CA ILE A 652 -4.24 26.97 -17.66
C ILE A 652 -4.73 25.87 -18.61
N LEU A 653 -3.97 25.51 -19.64
CA LEU A 653 -4.31 24.42 -20.55
C LEU A 653 -4.40 23.08 -19.81
N LEU A 654 -3.51 22.82 -18.85
CA LEU A 654 -3.61 21.66 -17.95
C LEU A 654 -4.92 21.67 -17.15
N ALA A 655 -5.32 22.81 -16.58
CA ALA A 655 -6.60 22.93 -15.87
C ALA A 655 -7.80 22.59 -16.79
N ILE A 656 -7.76 23.06 -18.05
CA ILE A 656 -8.79 22.77 -19.06
C ILE A 656 -8.81 21.26 -19.41
N LEU A 657 -7.64 20.64 -19.57
CA LEU A 657 -7.49 19.21 -19.87
C LEU A 657 -8.01 18.31 -18.75
N TRP A 658 -7.78 18.69 -17.48
CA TRP A 658 -8.38 17.99 -16.35
C TRP A 658 -9.90 18.08 -16.38
N LEU A 659 -10.43 19.24 -16.77
CA LEU A 659 -11.85 19.53 -16.75
C LEU A 659 -12.66 18.93 -17.92
N ARG A 660 -12.07 18.81 -19.11
CA ARG A 660 -12.77 18.35 -20.32
C ARG A 660 -12.54 16.86 -20.60
N PRO A 661 -13.58 16.01 -20.76
CA PRO A 661 -15.01 16.30 -20.62
C PRO A 661 -15.50 16.28 -19.16
N LEU A 662 -16.58 17.03 -18.91
CA LEU A 662 -17.27 17.07 -17.61
C LEU A 662 -17.83 15.71 -17.17
N ALA A 663 -17.99 14.75 -18.10
CA ALA A 663 -18.33 13.37 -17.78
C ALA A 663 -17.34 12.71 -16.79
N GLY A 664 -16.11 13.22 -16.69
CA GLY A 664 -15.12 12.78 -15.70
C GLY A 664 -15.56 12.96 -14.24
N LEU A 665 -16.53 13.85 -13.96
CA LEU A 665 -17.11 14.04 -12.63
C LEU A 665 -17.79 12.79 -12.10
N GLN A 666 -18.51 12.07 -12.98
CA GLN A 666 -19.21 10.84 -12.63
C GLN A 666 -18.23 9.70 -12.31
N LEU A 667 -17.06 9.73 -12.94
CA LEU A 667 -16.05 8.71 -12.73
C LEU A 667 -15.23 8.93 -11.46
N SER A 668 -14.61 10.10 -11.34
CA SER A 668 -13.78 10.41 -10.19
C SER A 668 -13.63 11.92 -9.99
N LYS A 669 -14.61 12.51 -9.30
CA LYS A 669 -14.56 13.91 -8.84
C LYS A 669 -13.29 14.28 -8.07
N GLU A 670 -12.71 13.34 -7.31
CA GLU A 670 -11.51 13.57 -6.49
C GLU A 670 -10.27 13.89 -7.34
N TRP A 671 -9.95 13.02 -8.31
CA TRP A 671 -8.79 13.19 -9.20
C TRP A 671 -8.92 14.43 -10.09
N MET A 672 -10.12 14.66 -10.62
CA MET A 672 -10.41 15.84 -11.43
C MET A 672 -10.25 17.14 -10.63
N SER A 673 -10.80 17.17 -9.41
CA SER A 673 -10.66 18.32 -8.50
C SER A 673 -9.19 18.60 -8.14
N PHE A 674 -8.43 17.56 -7.76
CA PHE A 674 -7.00 17.68 -7.47
C PHE A 674 -6.25 18.32 -8.63
N GLY A 675 -6.40 17.76 -9.83
CA GLY A 675 -5.70 18.24 -11.02
C GLY A 675 -6.08 19.67 -11.41
N VAL A 676 -7.37 20.02 -11.39
CA VAL A 676 -7.84 21.37 -11.73
C VAL A 676 -7.31 22.40 -10.73
N PHE A 677 -7.48 22.18 -9.42
CA PHE A 677 -7.06 23.16 -8.41
C PHE A 677 -5.55 23.30 -8.32
N SER A 678 -4.78 22.22 -8.47
CA SER A 678 -3.31 22.29 -8.55
C SER A 678 -2.85 23.03 -9.79
N SER A 679 -3.46 22.79 -10.95
CA SER A 679 -3.12 23.50 -12.19
C SER A 679 -3.44 25.00 -12.10
N LEU A 680 -4.61 25.34 -11.55
CA LEU A 680 -5.01 26.73 -11.31
C LEU A 680 -4.10 27.41 -10.28
N ALA A 681 -3.67 26.71 -9.24
CA ALA A 681 -2.75 27.24 -8.24
C ALA A 681 -1.40 27.61 -8.86
N LEU A 682 -0.84 26.74 -9.71
CA LEU A 682 0.41 27.02 -10.45
C LEU A 682 0.25 28.17 -11.44
N ALA A 683 -0.87 28.22 -12.18
CA ALA A 683 -1.18 29.37 -13.04
C ALA A 683 -1.27 30.67 -12.23
N SER A 684 -1.82 30.59 -11.01
CA SER A 684 -2.01 31.73 -10.13
C SER A 684 -0.69 32.27 -9.61
N LEU A 685 0.35 31.44 -9.42
CA LEU A 685 1.70 31.89 -9.04
C LEU A 685 2.34 32.85 -10.05
N CYS A 686 1.91 32.80 -11.32
CA CYS A 686 2.41 33.70 -12.35
C CYS A 686 1.82 35.12 -12.27
N LEU A 687 0.74 35.34 -11.50
CA LEU A 687 0.09 36.65 -11.36
C LEU A 687 0.88 37.61 -10.46
N ILE A 688 1.27 37.16 -9.27
CA ILE A 688 2.02 37.94 -8.27
C ILE A 688 3.23 37.10 -7.81
N PRO A 689 4.32 37.05 -8.61
CA PRO A 689 5.49 36.21 -8.31
C PRO A 689 6.19 36.59 -7.00
N ASN A 690 6.08 37.86 -6.59
CA ASN A 690 6.65 38.40 -5.35
C ASN A 690 6.04 37.83 -4.07
N MET A 691 4.80 37.32 -4.14
CA MET A 691 4.02 36.85 -3.00
C MET A 691 3.40 35.48 -3.30
N PRO A 692 4.20 34.41 -3.42
CA PRO A 692 3.73 33.14 -3.99
C PRO A 692 2.57 32.53 -3.21
N TYR A 693 2.61 32.51 -1.86
CA TYR A 693 1.53 31.94 -1.07
C TYR A 693 0.21 32.71 -1.19
N LEU A 694 0.26 34.04 -1.36
CA LEU A 694 -0.91 34.87 -1.64
C LEU A 694 -1.42 34.60 -3.06
N SER A 695 -0.49 34.62 -4.03
CA SER A 695 -0.79 34.44 -5.44
C SER A 695 -1.43 33.09 -5.72
N MET A 696 -0.95 32.01 -5.10
CA MET A 696 -1.38 30.61 -5.31
C MET A 696 -2.89 30.39 -5.16
N VAL A 697 -3.58 31.23 -4.39
CA VAL A 697 -4.98 31.03 -3.99
C VAL A 697 -5.97 31.81 -4.86
N ILE A 698 -5.51 32.84 -5.59
CA ILE A 698 -6.37 33.77 -6.34
C ILE A 698 -7.25 33.05 -7.37
N LEU A 699 -6.65 32.37 -8.35
CA LEU A 699 -7.40 31.67 -9.41
C LEU A 699 -8.25 30.50 -8.86
N PRO A 700 -7.75 29.65 -7.93
CA PRO A 700 -8.58 28.64 -7.28
C PRO A 700 -9.83 29.20 -6.60
N LEU A 701 -9.72 30.30 -5.85
CA LEU A 701 -10.87 30.91 -5.18
C LEU A 701 -11.84 31.55 -6.16
N LEU A 702 -11.35 32.22 -7.21
CA LEU A 702 -12.21 32.77 -8.27
C LEU A 702 -12.99 31.66 -8.97
N PHE A 703 -12.34 30.53 -9.25
CA PHE A 703 -12.99 29.35 -9.81
C PHE A 703 -14.03 28.76 -8.84
N CYS A 704 -13.71 28.64 -7.55
CA CYS A 704 -14.68 28.23 -6.53
C CYS A 704 -15.90 29.16 -6.45
N LEU A 705 -15.69 30.47 -6.47
CA LEU A 705 -16.75 31.47 -6.44
C LEU A 705 -17.64 31.36 -7.69
N TRP A 706 -17.03 31.14 -8.85
CA TRP A 706 -17.77 30.89 -10.09
C TRP A 706 -18.59 29.59 -10.00
N CYS A 707 -18.00 28.48 -9.55
CA CYS A 707 -18.71 27.21 -9.35
C CYS A 707 -19.87 27.33 -8.36
N TYR A 708 -19.75 28.18 -7.34
CA TYR A 708 -20.82 28.42 -6.37
C TYR A 708 -22.02 29.18 -6.99
N ARG A 709 -21.77 30.07 -7.96
CA ARG A 709 -22.82 30.81 -8.68
C ARG A 709 -23.57 29.97 -9.71
N GLN A 710 -23.07 28.78 -10.06
CA GLN A 710 -23.70 27.88 -11.03
C GLN A 710 -24.85 27.07 -10.40
N ASP A 711 -25.82 26.68 -11.24
CA ASP A 711 -26.99 25.90 -10.83
C ASP A 711 -26.62 24.61 -10.12
N VAL A 712 -27.36 24.24 -9.07
CA VAL A 712 -27.10 23.04 -8.25
C VAL A 712 -27.14 21.75 -9.10
N GLN A 713 -27.91 21.71 -10.18
CA GLN A 713 -28.06 20.54 -11.05
C GLN A 713 -26.85 20.29 -11.97
N SER A 714 -25.99 21.29 -12.17
CA SER A 714 -24.88 21.26 -13.14
C SER A 714 -23.64 20.46 -12.69
N GLY A 715 -23.60 20.00 -11.43
CA GLY A 715 -22.50 19.19 -10.88
C GLY A 715 -21.21 19.96 -10.55
N TRP A 716 -21.07 21.23 -10.93
CA TRP A 716 -19.87 22.06 -10.66
C TRP A 716 -19.57 22.22 -9.17
N GLN A 717 -20.61 22.26 -8.34
CA GLN A 717 -20.45 22.35 -6.89
C GLN A 717 -19.80 21.09 -6.28
N GLN A 718 -19.78 19.96 -7.00
CA GLN A 718 -19.15 18.73 -6.51
C GLN A 718 -17.61 18.80 -6.54
N LEU A 719 -17.01 19.66 -7.39
CA LEU A 719 -15.56 19.76 -7.55
C LEU A 719 -14.87 20.34 -6.33
N TRP A 720 -15.46 21.34 -5.69
CA TRP A 720 -14.84 21.97 -4.52
C TRP A 720 -15.16 21.21 -3.23
N GLN A 721 -16.24 20.42 -3.17
CA GLN A 721 -16.61 19.61 -1.99
C GLN A 721 -15.79 18.31 -1.81
N THR A 722 -14.76 18.10 -2.63
CA THR A 722 -13.95 16.87 -2.62
C THR A 722 -12.97 16.82 -1.44
N LYS A 723 -12.49 15.62 -1.12
CA LYS A 723 -11.43 15.44 -0.10
C LYS A 723 -10.10 16.00 -0.58
N SER A 724 -9.86 15.93 -1.89
CA SER A 724 -8.65 16.44 -2.52
C SER A 724 -8.54 17.96 -2.37
N CYS A 725 -9.65 18.69 -2.55
CA CYS A 725 -9.70 20.13 -2.29
C CYS A 725 -9.46 20.46 -0.81
N LEU A 726 -10.07 19.70 0.13
CA LEU A 726 -9.75 19.83 1.57
C LEU A 726 -8.27 19.63 1.86
N LEU A 727 -7.66 18.60 1.26
CA LEU A 727 -6.25 18.30 1.47
C LEU A 727 -5.36 19.43 0.94
N LEU A 728 -5.65 19.97 -0.25
CA LEU A 728 -4.91 21.10 -0.81
C LEU A 728 -5.04 22.35 0.07
N MET A 729 -6.24 22.67 0.57
CA MET A 729 -6.45 23.79 1.48
C MET A 729 -5.73 23.59 2.83
N ALA A 730 -5.80 22.39 3.41
CA ALA A 730 -5.09 22.08 4.64
C ALA A 730 -3.57 22.17 4.47
N THR A 731 -3.06 21.66 3.34
CA THR A 731 -1.63 21.74 2.98
C THR A 731 -1.20 23.20 2.83
N TRP A 732 -1.99 24.02 2.16
CA TRP A 732 -1.73 25.45 2.04
C TRP A 732 -1.75 26.15 3.42
N LEU A 733 -2.72 25.84 4.29
CA LEU A 733 -2.78 26.41 5.65
C LEU A 733 -1.55 26.09 6.49
N VAL A 734 -0.94 24.91 6.30
CA VAL A 734 0.28 24.52 7.00
C VAL A 734 1.51 25.15 6.36
N CYS A 735 1.71 24.95 5.05
CA CYS A 735 2.90 25.40 4.33
C CYS A 735 3.03 26.92 4.27
N SER A 736 1.91 27.65 4.12
CA SER A 736 1.94 29.12 4.09
C SER A 736 2.50 29.70 5.38
N GLN A 737 2.24 29.10 6.54
CA GLN A 737 2.71 29.63 7.83
C GLN A 737 4.17 29.25 8.13
N LEU A 738 4.59 28.04 7.71
CA LEU A 738 5.95 27.55 7.93
C LEU A 738 7.00 28.22 7.02
N PHE A 739 6.63 28.51 5.78
CA PHE A 739 7.62 28.88 4.75
C PHE A 739 7.47 30.30 4.21
N SER A 740 6.42 31.04 4.58
CA SER A 740 6.28 32.42 4.11
C SER A 740 7.24 33.36 4.85
N GLN A 741 8.16 33.95 4.09
CA GLN A 741 9.02 35.04 4.59
C GLN A 741 8.38 36.41 4.33
N GLN A 742 7.52 36.51 3.31
CA GLN A 742 6.87 37.76 2.93
C GLN A 742 5.63 38.08 3.78
N ALA A 743 5.26 37.20 4.71
CA ALA A 743 4.20 37.46 5.68
C ALA A 743 4.51 38.67 6.60
N PHE A 744 5.76 39.15 6.62
CA PHE A 744 6.16 40.36 7.36
C PHE A 744 6.13 41.65 6.52
N GLN A 745 5.99 41.54 5.19
CA GLN A 745 5.87 42.72 4.33
C GLN A 745 4.49 43.37 4.56
N TYR A 746 4.48 44.68 4.82
CA TYR A 746 3.27 45.43 5.19
C TYR A 746 2.60 44.98 6.51
N TYR A 747 3.38 44.53 7.50
CA TYR A 747 2.87 44.18 8.82
C TYR A 747 2.51 45.43 9.63
N TRP A 748 1.20 45.76 9.71
CA TRP A 748 0.73 46.97 10.38
C TRP A 748 0.25 46.71 11.82
N LEU A 749 -0.68 45.77 11.99
CA LEU A 749 -1.18 45.29 13.28
C LEU A 749 -1.41 43.77 13.19
N PRO A 750 -1.32 43.02 14.31
CA PRO A 750 -1.75 41.62 14.35
C PRO A 750 -3.17 41.50 13.78
N ILE A 751 -3.44 40.46 12.97
CA ILE A 751 -4.75 40.18 12.34
C ILE A 751 -5.07 41.08 11.13
N LEU A 752 -4.55 42.30 11.04
CA LEU A 752 -4.85 43.28 9.98
C LEU A 752 -3.83 43.32 8.83
N ASN A 753 -2.93 42.34 8.75
CA ASN A 753 -2.02 42.19 7.62
C ASN A 753 -2.74 41.54 6.42
N PRO A 754 -2.49 41.97 5.15
CA PRO A 754 -3.05 41.32 3.97
C PRO A 754 -2.88 39.78 3.95
N PHE A 755 -1.76 39.26 4.44
CA PHE A 755 -1.55 37.82 4.54
C PHE A 755 -2.44 37.16 5.62
N ASP A 756 -2.66 37.85 6.75
CA ASP A 756 -3.56 37.38 7.81
C ASP A 756 -5.01 37.34 7.36
N LEU A 757 -5.47 38.39 6.65
CA LEU A 757 -6.82 38.46 6.11
C LEU A 757 -7.11 37.29 5.16
N ILE A 758 -6.17 36.96 4.28
CA ILE A 758 -6.32 35.84 3.34
C ILE A 758 -6.23 34.50 4.09
N SER A 759 -5.35 34.38 5.08
CA SER A 759 -5.27 33.16 5.92
C SER A 759 -6.56 32.92 6.71
N ILE A 760 -7.20 33.99 7.22
CA ILE A 760 -8.49 33.93 7.91
C ILE A 760 -9.62 33.59 6.92
N ALA A 761 -9.62 34.18 5.72
CA ALA A 761 -10.60 33.85 4.68
C ALA A 761 -10.49 32.38 4.23
N MET A 762 -9.26 31.89 4.04
CA MET A 762 -8.98 30.49 3.72
C MET A 762 -9.39 29.55 4.85
N PHE A 763 -9.15 29.93 6.10
CA PHE A 763 -9.60 29.19 7.27
C PHE A 763 -11.14 29.16 7.37
N ALA A 764 -11.82 30.28 7.16
CA ALA A 764 -13.29 30.35 7.14
C ALA A 764 -13.88 29.46 6.04
N SER A 765 -13.29 29.49 4.84
CA SER A 765 -13.66 28.60 3.71
C SER A 765 -13.42 27.13 4.06
N PHE A 766 -12.29 26.81 4.72
CA PHE A 766 -11.96 25.45 5.16
C PHE A 766 -12.96 24.92 6.20
N ILE A 767 -13.29 25.72 7.22
CA ILE A 767 -14.30 25.37 8.23
C ILE A 767 -15.67 25.20 7.58
N TRP A 768 -16.07 26.10 6.69
CA TRP A 768 -17.33 25.99 5.97
C TRP A 768 -17.39 24.70 5.15
N MET A 769 -16.31 24.34 4.45
CA MET A 769 -16.23 23.09 3.70
C MET A 769 -16.31 21.86 4.60
N LEU A 770 -15.65 21.87 5.75
CA LEU A 770 -15.74 20.82 6.75
C LEU A 770 -17.18 20.65 7.28
N LEU A 771 -17.90 21.75 7.53
CA LEU A 771 -19.30 21.72 7.96
C LEU A 771 -20.22 21.12 6.88
N GLN A 772 -19.97 21.43 5.60
CA GLN A 772 -20.73 20.82 4.50
C GLN A 772 -20.49 19.30 4.43
N GLN A 773 -19.29 18.82 4.77
CA GLN A 773 -19.02 17.39 4.83
C GLN A 773 -19.75 16.67 5.97
N ILE A 774 -20.03 17.36 7.08
CA ILE A 774 -20.88 16.82 8.16
C ILE A 774 -22.30 16.59 7.64
N LYS A 775 -22.85 17.52 6.85
CA LYS A 775 -24.21 17.38 6.28
C LYS A 775 -24.36 16.18 5.35
N VAL A 776 -23.28 15.79 4.67
CA VAL A 776 -23.22 14.61 3.79
C VAL A 776 -23.07 13.30 4.60
N GLY A 777 -23.24 13.33 5.92
CA GLY A 777 -23.23 12.14 6.79
C GLY A 777 -21.84 11.61 7.12
N ARG A 778 -20.79 12.43 6.98
CA ARG A 778 -19.41 12.01 7.31
C ARG A 778 -19.13 12.04 8.81
N ASP A 779 -18.05 11.33 9.16
CA ASP A 779 -17.51 11.15 10.49
C ASP A 779 -17.31 12.48 11.26
N LYS A 780 -18.21 12.73 12.21
CA LYS A 780 -18.26 13.96 13.01
C LYS A 780 -17.01 14.16 13.87
N GLY A 781 -16.36 13.07 14.31
CA GLY A 781 -15.20 13.12 15.19
C GLY A 781 -13.95 13.64 14.47
N MET A 782 -13.61 13.07 13.32
CA MET A 782 -12.46 13.50 12.52
C MET A 782 -12.59 14.95 12.06
N ILE A 783 -13.81 15.36 11.67
CA ILE A 783 -14.07 16.73 11.25
C ILE A 783 -13.86 17.69 12.43
N ALA A 784 -14.33 17.34 13.63
CA ALA A 784 -14.08 18.14 14.83
C ALA A 784 -12.58 18.30 15.14
N VAL A 785 -11.80 17.21 15.04
CA VAL A 785 -10.34 17.27 15.24
C VAL A 785 -9.67 18.17 14.21
N LEU A 786 -10.03 18.08 12.92
CA LEU A 786 -9.48 18.94 11.88
C LEU A 786 -9.83 20.42 12.11
N MET A 787 -11.03 20.72 12.60
CA MET A 787 -11.42 22.08 12.99
C MET A 787 -10.57 22.59 14.17
N VAL A 788 -10.36 21.78 15.22
CA VAL A 788 -9.48 22.13 16.36
C VAL A 788 -8.07 22.44 15.89
N LEU A 789 -7.47 21.52 15.14
CA LEU A 789 -6.07 21.61 14.75
C LEU A 789 -5.84 22.80 13.82
N SER A 790 -6.73 23.04 12.85
CA SER A 790 -6.62 24.20 11.96
C SER A 790 -6.79 25.53 12.72
N LEU A 791 -7.69 25.59 13.71
CA LEU A 791 -7.86 26.77 14.56
C LEU A 791 -6.63 27.04 15.44
N LEU A 792 -6.12 26.01 16.12
CA LEU A 792 -4.93 26.12 16.95
C LEU A 792 -3.70 26.49 16.12
N TRP A 793 -3.54 25.89 14.95
CA TRP A 793 -2.44 26.17 14.05
C TRP A 793 -2.43 27.64 13.61
N LEU A 794 -3.54 28.12 13.03
CA LEU A 794 -3.61 29.50 12.52
C LEU A 794 -3.45 30.53 13.65
N SER A 795 -4.18 30.36 14.76
CA SER A 795 -4.12 31.31 15.88
C SER A 795 -2.71 31.36 16.51
N SER A 796 -2.04 30.22 16.65
CA SER A 796 -0.66 30.17 17.15
C SER A 796 0.30 30.93 16.25
N TYR A 797 0.19 30.80 14.93
CA TYR A 797 1.07 31.49 13.99
C TYR A 797 0.84 33.00 13.89
N ILE A 798 -0.41 33.46 14.07
CA ILE A 798 -0.70 34.89 14.18
C ILE A 798 0.00 35.47 15.40
N VAL A 799 -0.07 34.78 16.56
CA VAL A 799 0.63 35.20 17.78
C VAL A 799 2.15 35.13 17.62
N LEU A 800 2.68 34.05 17.03
CA LEU A 800 4.12 33.91 16.77
C LEU A 800 4.65 35.06 15.91
N ARG A 801 3.91 35.48 14.88
CA ARG A 801 4.32 36.64 14.06
C ARG A 801 4.29 37.94 14.85
N ALA A 802 3.29 38.15 15.71
CA ALA A 802 3.26 39.32 16.59
C ALA A 802 4.44 39.32 17.58
N LEU A 803 4.74 38.18 18.22
CA LEU A 803 5.88 38.04 19.14
C LEU A 803 7.22 38.23 18.43
N HIS A 804 7.35 37.78 17.18
CA HIS A 804 8.56 38.00 16.39
C HIS A 804 8.76 39.48 16.07
N VAL A 805 7.71 40.17 15.60
CA VAL A 805 7.79 41.59 15.22
C VAL A 805 7.99 42.51 16.43
N TYR A 806 7.24 42.31 17.52
CA TYR A 806 7.26 43.24 18.66
C TYR A 806 8.27 42.87 19.75
N LEU A 807 8.58 41.58 19.93
CA LEU A 807 9.46 41.10 21.01
C LEU A 807 10.73 40.40 20.50
N GLN A 808 10.98 40.38 19.18
CA GLN A 808 12.18 39.82 18.56
C GLN A 808 12.45 38.35 18.97
N THR A 809 11.38 37.59 19.21
CA THR A 809 11.46 36.15 19.53
C THR A 809 11.79 35.31 18.29
N PRO A 810 12.42 34.13 18.40
CA PRO A 810 12.74 33.29 17.24
C PRO A 810 11.47 32.84 16.49
N PHE A 811 11.52 32.84 15.15
CA PHE A 811 10.40 32.47 14.27
C PHE A 811 10.79 31.31 13.35
N ASN A 812 10.01 30.22 13.37
CA ASN A 812 10.24 29.00 12.58
C ASN A 812 11.64 28.36 12.73
N GLU A 813 12.31 28.63 13.84
CA GLU A 813 13.59 28.02 14.22
C GLU A 813 13.42 27.04 15.40
N LEU A 814 14.34 26.09 15.55
CA LEU A 814 14.33 25.15 16.68
C LEU A 814 14.45 25.85 18.05
N ALA A 815 15.09 27.03 18.09
CA ALA A 815 15.22 27.87 19.30
C ALA A 815 13.86 28.34 19.86
N LEU A 816 12.79 28.30 19.07
CA LEU A 816 11.42 28.57 19.49
C LEU A 816 10.97 27.64 20.63
N TRP A 817 11.41 26.38 20.60
CA TRP A 817 11.04 25.40 21.62
C TRP A 817 11.66 25.67 22.99
N SER A 818 12.82 26.34 23.03
CA SER A 818 13.50 26.75 24.26
C SER A 818 13.10 28.14 24.78
N ASN A 819 12.37 28.93 24.00
CA ASN A 819 12.05 30.31 24.38
C ASN A 819 10.84 30.38 25.34
N ALA A 820 11.10 30.78 26.59
CA ALA A 820 10.10 30.83 27.65
C ALA A 820 8.92 31.76 27.31
N THR A 821 9.18 32.93 26.70
CA THR A 821 8.14 33.90 26.32
C THR A 821 7.20 33.29 25.29
N VAL A 822 7.74 32.63 24.27
CA VAL A 822 6.93 31.96 23.24
C VAL A 822 6.09 30.83 23.83
N GLN A 823 6.69 29.98 24.66
CA GLN A 823 5.97 28.86 25.27
C GLN A 823 4.83 29.34 26.18
N LEU A 824 5.07 30.37 26.98
CA LEU A 824 4.07 30.97 27.86
C LEU A 824 2.94 31.62 27.05
N SER A 825 3.26 32.41 26.03
CA SER A 825 2.25 33.06 25.18
C SER A 825 1.35 32.04 24.46
N LEU A 826 1.92 30.94 23.94
CA LEU A 826 1.15 29.86 23.32
C LEU A 826 0.25 29.14 24.32
N THR A 827 0.74 28.89 25.54
CA THR A 827 -0.06 28.26 26.61
C THR A 827 -1.22 29.14 27.02
N ILE A 828 -1.00 30.45 27.22
CA ILE A 828 -2.07 31.42 27.52
C ILE A 828 -3.10 31.46 26.38
N LEU A 829 -2.64 31.55 25.13
CA LEU A 829 -3.51 31.56 23.96
C LEU A 829 -4.43 30.33 23.93
N TRP A 830 -3.87 29.13 24.10
CA TRP A 830 -4.64 27.89 24.01
C TRP A 830 -5.62 27.73 25.18
N VAL A 831 -5.25 28.16 26.40
CA VAL A 831 -6.15 28.17 27.56
C VAL A 831 -7.30 29.16 27.34
N LEU A 832 -7.02 30.37 26.87
CA LEU A 832 -8.05 31.36 26.55
C LEU A 832 -8.98 30.85 25.45
N LEU A 833 -8.44 30.23 24.40
CA LEU A 833 -9.22 29.70 23.30
C LEU A 833 -10.08 28.50 23.74
N ALA A 834 -9.55 27.61 24.60
CA ALA A 834 -10.33 26.55 25.25
C ALA A 834 -11.47 27.11 26.11
N TRP A 835 -11.19 28.15 26.91
CA TRP A 835 -12.20 28.78 27.75
C TRP A 835 -13.29 29.48 26.93
N ILE A 836 -12.93 30.30 25.94
CA ILE A 836 -13.88 30.98 25.05
C ILE A 836 -14.74 29.97 24.30
N THR A 837 -14.15 28.90 23.76
CA THR A 837 -14.89 27.86 23.02
C THR A 837 -15.84 27.09 23.94
N MET A 838 -15.42 26.71 25.14
CA MET A 838 -16.32 26.07 26.13
C MET A 838 -17.43 27.01 26.59
N TRP A 839 -17.10 28.26 26.92
CA TRP A 839 -18.06 29.27 27.40
C TRP A 839 -19.13 29.56 26.35
N THR A 840 -18.72 29.82 25.11
CA THR A 840 -19.64 30.05 23.99
C THR A 840 -20.47 28.80 23.66
N ALA A 841 -19.91 27.60 23.86
CA ALA A 841 -20.62 26.35 23.68
C ALA A 841 -21.70 26.12 24.74
N THR A 842 -21.42 26.45 25.99
CA THR A 842 -22.40 26.38 27.09
C THR A 842 -23.51 27.41 26.88
N LEU A 843 -23.17 28.64 26.48
CA LEU A 843 -24.17 29.68 26.16
C LEU A 843 -25.08 29.32 24.97
N LYS A 844 -24.51 28.74 23.91
CA LYS A 844 -25.25 28.38 22.68
C LYS A 844 -25.78 26.93 22.70
N LYS A 845 -25.63 26.20 23.81
CA LYS A 845 -25.94 24.76 23.94
C LYS A 845 -25.30 23.87 22.85
N LEU A 846 -24.13 24.24 22.35
CA LEU A 846 -23.43 23.52 21.26
C LEU A 846 -22.46 22.48 21.81
N LYS A 847 -22.94 21.26 22.07
CA LYS A 847 -22.12 20.13 22.57
C LYS A 847 -20.83 19.89 21.77
N LEU A 848 -20.88 20.00 20.44
CA LEU A 848 -19.70 19.79 19.58
C LEU A 848 -18.60 20.83 19.86
N MET A 849 -18.99 22.07 20.13
CA MET A 849 -18.07 23.17 20.42
C MET A 849 -17.53 23.11 21.85
N TRP A 850 -18.27 22.50 22.79
CA TRP A 850 -17.81 22.26 24.15
C TRP A 850 -16.73 21.17 24.17
N ILE A 851 -16.97 20.06 23.45
CA ILE A 851 -15.97 18.99 23.27
C ILE A 851 -14.71 19.52 22.57
N LEU A 852 -14.88 20.46 21.64
CA LEU A 852 -13.79 21.16 20.96
C LEU A 852 -12.88 21.87 21.99
N GLY A 853 -13.46 22.70 22.87
CA GLY A 853 -12.70 23.36 23.94
C GLY A 853 -12.07 22.40 24.94
N GLY A 854 -12.77 21.31 25.30
CA GLY A 854 -12.24 20.23 26.15
C GLY A 854 -11.01 19.55 25.55
N SER A 855 -11.03 19.31 24.25
CA SER A 855 -9.92 18.69 23.54
C SER A 855 -8.67 19.60 23.55
N ILE A 856 -8.86 20.92 23.40
CA ILE A 856 -7.78 21.91 23.46
C ILE A 856 -7.14 21.90 24.86
N LEU A 857 -7.96 21.87 25.92
CA LEU A 857 -7.46 21.84 27.29
C LEU A 857 -6.59 20.59 27.56
N VAL A 858 -7.01 19.42 27.08
CA VAL A 858 -6.23 18.18 27.18
C VAL A 858 -4.88 18.32 26.45
N ILE A 859 -4.88 18.88 25.23
CA ILE A 859 -3.65 19.11 24.46
C ILE A 859 -2.69 20.05 25.21
N VAL A 860 -3.20 21.14 25.81
CA VAL A 860 -2.39 22.07 26.62
C VAL A 860 -1.72 21.33 27.77
N THR A 861 -2.46 20.50 28.50
CA THR A 861 -1.88 19.78 29.64
C THR A 861 -0.86 18.73 29.23
N LEU A 862 -1.08 18.04 28.10
CA LEU A 862 -0.09 17.13 27.55
C LEU A 862 1.19 17.89 27.15
N LYS A 863 1.06 19.09 26.59
CA LYS A 863 2.20 19.96 26.26
C LYS A 863 2.99 20.34 27.52
N LEU A 864 2.30 20.81 28.57
CA LEU A 864 2.93 21.14 29.86
C LEU A 864 3.72 19.95 30.42
N VAL A 865 3.20 18.74 30.24
CA VAL A 865 3.82 17.50 30.72
C VAL A 865 5.03 17.06 29.88
N LEU A 866 4.95 17.16 28.56
CA LEU A 866 5.97 16.60 27.67
C LEU A 866 7.15 17.56 27.44
N PHE A 867 6.88 18.85 27.26
CA PHE A 867 7.87 19.81 26.78
C PHE A 867 8.44 20.67 27.91
N ASP A 868 7.59 21.24 28.76
CA ASP A 868 8.02 22.14 29.84
C ASP A 868 8.73 21.40 31.00
N LEU A 869 8.57 20.08 31.08
CA LEU A 869 9.16 19.22 32.13
C LEU A 869 10.50 18.57 31.78
N SER A 870 10.91 18.61 30.50
CA SER A 870 12.14 17.95 30.03
C SER A 870 13.42 18.62 30.57
N HIS A 871 13.34 19.91 30.91
CA HIS A 871 14.48 20.72 31.37
C HIS A 871 14.63 20.81 32.90
N ILE A 872 13.83 20.09 33.70
CA ILE A 872 13.82 20.22 35.17
C ILE A 872 13.92 18.83 35.85
N GLY A 873 14.49 18.80 37.06
CA GLY A 873 14.73 17.60 37.88
C GLY A 873 13.50 16.74 38.15
N THR A 874 13.73 15.49 38.56
CA THR A 874 12.70 14.43 38.74
C THR A 874 11.61 14.78 39.76
N LEU A 875 11.92 15.54 40.82
CA LEU A 875 10.97 15.95 41.86
C LEU A 875 10.01 17.05 41.39
N THR A 876 10.52 18.06 40.68
CA THR A 876 9.75 19.17 40.10
C THR A 876 8.74 18.69 39.05
N ARG A 877 9.04 17.60 38.34
CA ARG A 877 8.09 16.94 37.42
C ARG A 877 6.83 16.50 38.16
N VAL A 878 7.00 15.80 39.28
CA VAL A 878 5.89 15.27 40.09
C VAL A 878 4.97 16.41 40.60
N ILE A 879 5.54 17.55 40.99
CA ILE A 879 4.79 18.71 41.49
C ILE A 879 3.99 19.41 40.37
N SER A 880 4.57 19.58 39.18
CA SER A 880 3.86 20.14 38.03
C SER A 880 2.72 19.25 37.53
N PHE A 881 2.88 17.91 37.61
CA PHE A 881 1.81 16.96 37.31
C PHE A 881 0.59 17.12 38.24
N LEU A 882 0.84 17.36 39.53
CA LEU A 882 -0.21 17.65 40.51
C LEU A 882 -0.90 18.99 40.26
N LEU A 883 -0.15 20.04 39.92
CA LEU A 883 -0.68 21.38 39.68
C LEU A 883 -1.54 21.46 38.39
N ALA A 884 -1.07 20.84 37.30
CA ALA A 884 -1.80 20.79 36.03
C ALA A 884 -3.13 20.01 36.18
N GLY A 885 -3.11 18.90 36.93
CA GLY A 885 -4.32 18.14 37.26
C GLY A 885 -5.33 18.97 38.09
N GLY A 886 -4.84 19.81 39.00
CA GLY A 886 -5.70 20.72 39.80
C GLY A 886 -6.40 21.80 38.97
N VAL A 887 -5.69 22.42 38.02
CA VAL A 887 -6.28 23.46 37.14
C VAL A 887 -7.37 22.89 36.22
N MET A 888 -7.21 21.66 35.73
CA MET A 888 -8.23 20.99 34.93
C MET A 888 -9.52 20.73 35.69
N LEU A 889 -9.43 20.36 36.97
CA LEU A 889 -10.59 20.15 37.84
C LEU A 889 -11.37 21.45 38.07
N LEU A 890 -10.68 22.58 38.19
CA LEU A 890 -11.29 23.90 38.36
C LEU A 890 -12.06 24.36 37.10
N ILE A 891 -11.51 24.14 35.91
CA ILE A 891 -12.17 24.49 34.63
C ILE A 891 -13.40 23.60 34.39
N ALA A 892 -13.31 22.31 34.72
CA ALA A 892 -14.42 21.36 34.62
C ALA A 892 -15.62 21.72 35.51
N TYR A 893 -15.39 22.46 36.61
CA TYR A 893 -16.44 22.95 37.50
C TYR A 893 -17.17 24.19 36.94
N ILE A 894 -16.44 25.10 36.28
CA ILE A 894 -16.99 26.40 35.83
C ILE A 894 -17.82 26.28 34.54
N ALA A 895 -17.46 25.36 33.63
CA ALA A 895 -18.12 25.21 32.33
C ALA A 895 -18.69 23.80 32.15
N PRO A 896 -19.84 23.46 32.76
CA PRO A 896 -20.42 22.13 32.64
C PRO A 896 -20.90 21.83 31.21
N MET A 897 -20.85 20.55 30.84
CA MET A 897 -21.25 20.06 29.53
C MET A 897 -22.77 20.23 29.32
N PRO A 898 -23.23 20.86 28.23
CA PRO A 898 -24.67 21.00 27.97
C PRO A 898 -25.34 19.64 27.69
N GLU A 899 -26.47 19.40 28.35
CA GLU A 899 -27.30 18.19 28.20
C GLU A 899 -28.00 18.14 26.84
N ARG A 900 -28.35 16.94 26.36
CA ARG A 900 -29.06 16.74 25.08
C ARG A 900 -30.47 17.31 25.18
N GLU A 901 -30.85 18.20 24.25
CA GLU A 901 -32.25 18.23 23.81
C GLU A 901 -32.51 16.91 23.06
N LEU A 902 -33.56 16.20 23.50
CA LEU A 902 -33.99 14.89 23.00
C LEU A 902 -34.41 14.93 21.53
#